data_AF-A0A2A3EFF5-F1
#
_entry.id   AF-A0A2A3EFF5-F1
#
_cell.length_a   1.000
_cell.length_b   1.000
_cell.length_c   1.000
_cell.angle_alpha   90.00
_cell.angle_beta   90.00
_cell.angle_gamma   90.00
#
_symmetry.space_group_name_H-M   'P 1'
#
loop_
_entity.id
_entity.type
_entity.pdbx_description
1 polymer ?
#
loop_
_entity_poly.entity_id
_entity_poly.type
_entity_poly.pdbx_seq_one_letter_code
_entity_poly.pdbx_strand_id
1 'polypeptide(L)'
;MPRVLIYIVVVSMLTYIAHAQDISPTIEKQQINKKPHNNSSQIKVNEELFKKSFEYQRKEHTEAIKRLQKIDNYEHLYKMITILSEKMIDVIEASKTLIESGGFNPDNRSLPQNISIQNAISTTLENTAFFGDILLHFPHIVHRILKTQQKWNSIINWSLNFTYRTKYLLDLETITKIHLASQELNVIKRKQGYFNPYSRFPVGDFTAVYISFNVYVYGVPYICDSMGVPWPMEILHLNDLPQRHCQSSTFTFHLTAKSDAFWHLCTLCGQKNAKKDEERKDEEFKCPEGQGNGNFADPATCRRFYQCVDGYPYLNRCPSGLHFDDISKFCTFKNEARCGPIATTPAPITEPPIDLAEKCDPANCQLPYCFCSRDGTIIPGGLHPDETPQMIIMTFDGAINHNNFDHYQKIFATDRLNPNNCPLKGTFFISHEYCNYNMVQSLAHDGHEIATETISLQKGLEDKGYEEWVGEMIGMREILKHFSNISISEIVGMRAPYLKPGRNTQYKVVEDFGYIYDSSIGISPLKVPIWPYTLDYKIPHECKAGTCPTKSFPGVWELPLNAHYVESYEGGHCPYLDQCVLHNHDPEEVFEWLQEDFNRYYEQNRAPYMMPFHTNWFQIKELERGLSKFLDWAVTLPDVYFVTATQALTWITDPKPIKSLNNFEGWSCKRKENLPGPPCNNPNKCALDFKPTESNFTTTRYLETCRECPNKYPWLGDSKGTGLYNDNYNPEKK
;
A
#
# COMPACT_ATOMS: atom_id res chain seq x y z
N MET A 1 -6.48 9.57 1.40
CA MET A 1 -7.55 9.41 0.38
C MET A 1 -7.92 10.71 -0.39
N PRO A 2 -7.04 11.32 -1.22
CA PRO A 2 -7.49 12.13 -2.36
C PRO A 2 -7.70 11.27 -3.63
N ARG A 3 -6.84 10.25 -3.79
CA ARG A 3 -6.51 9.65 -5.08
C ARG A 3 -7.70 8.97 -5.78
N VAL A 4 -8.62 8.34 -5.05
CA VAL A 4 -9.77 7.63 -5.67
C VAL A 4 -10.83 8.57 -6.24
N LEU A 5 -11.13 9.71 -5.60
CA LEU A 5 -12.08 10.68 -6.17
C LEU A 5 -11.49 11.39 -7.39
N ILE A 6 -10.18 11.67 -7.37
CA ILE A 6 -9.44 12.14 -8.55
C ILE A 6 -9.51 11.07 -9.64
N TYR A 7 -9.34 9.78 -9.31
CA TYR A 7 -9.43 8.69 -10.29
C TYR A 7 -10.82 8.61 -10.92
N ILE A 8 -11.90 8.76 -10.16
CA ILE A 8 -13.27 8.75 -10.71
C ILE A 8 -13.49 9.92 -11.69
N VAL A 9 -13.01 11.13 -11.35
CA VAL A 9 -13.14 12.32 -12.22
C VAL A 9 -12.20 12.26 -13.44
N VAL A 10 -11.00 11.71 -13.31
CA VAL A 10 -10.02 11.60 -14.41
C VAL A 10 -10.35 10.42 -15.33
N VAL A 11 -10.85 9.30 -14.81
CA VAL A 11 -11.32 8.17 -15.62
C VAL A 11 -12.64 8.50 -16.31
N SER A 12 -13.58 9.25 -15.69
CA SER A 12 -14.77 9.73 -16.40
C SER A 12 -14.41 10.71 -17.53
N MET A 13 -13.43 11.60 -17.33
CA MET A 13 -12.89 12.45 -18.39
C MET A 13 -12.23 11.66 -19.53
N LEU A 14 -11.36 10.68 -19.21
CA LEU A 14 -10.63 9.91 -20.22
C LEU A 14 -11.52 8.96 -21.03
N THR A 15 -12.49 8.30 -20.38
CA THR A 15 -13.50 7.48 -21.06
C THR A 15 -14.40 8.32 -21.97
N TYR A 16 -14.68 9.58 -21.63
CA TYR A 16 -15.45 10.47 -22.50
C TYR A 16 -14.67 10.96 -23.72
N ILE A 17 -13.34 11.13 -23.64
CA ILE A 17 -12.51 11.47 -24.81
C ILE A 17 -12.50 10.30 -25.82
N ALA A 18 -12.43 9.05 -25.32
CA ALA A 18 -12.57 7.86 -26.17
C ALA A 18 -13.97 7.77 -26.81
N HIS A 19 -15.05 7.93 -26.02
CA HIS A 19 -16.41 7.90 -26.55
C HIS A 19 -16.75 9.08 -27.50
N ALA A 20 -16.11 10.25 -27.34
CA ALA A 20 -16.25 11.35 -28.29
C ALA A 20 -15.59 11.04 -29.65
N GLN A 21 -14.57 10.18 -29.69
CA GLN A 21 -13.95 9.72 -30.93
C GLN A 21 -14.72 8.56 -31.58
N ASP A 22 -15.30 7.65 -30.79
CA ASP A 22 -16.07 6.48 -31.29
C ASP A 22 -17.46 6.81 -31.86
N ILE A 23 -17.99 8.02 -31.65
CA ILE A 23 -19.24 8.48 -32.31
C ILE A 23 -18.97 8.94 -33.77
N SER A 24 -17.71 9.23 -34.11
CA SER A 24 -17.34 9.75 -35.44
C SER A 24 -17.44 8.74 -36.60
N PRO A 25 -17.08 7.44 -36.47
CA PRO A 25 -17.06 6.51 -37.60
C PRO A 25 -18.45 6.04 -38.06
N THR A 26 -19.49 6.17 -37.21
CA THR A 26 -20.81 5.59 -37.49
C THR A 26 -21.66 6.47 -38.42
N ILE A 27 -21.36 7.77 -38.53
CA ILE A 27 -22.16 8.73 -39.32
C ILE A 27 -21.68 8.85 -40.78
N GLU A 28 -20.40 8.61 -41.07
CA GLU A 28 -19.85 8.76 -42.43
C GLU A 28 -20.40 7.75 -43.46
N LYS A 29 -21.00 6.63 -43.02
CA LYS A 29 -21.47 5.57 -43.92
C LYS A 29 -22.87 5.75 -44.52
N GLN A 30 -23.52 6.91 -44.36
CA GLN A 30 -24.88 7.14 -44.92
C GLN A 30 -25.09 8.39 -45.82
N GLN A 31 -24.09 9.25 -46.08
CA GLN A 31 -24.29 10.43 -46.96
C GLN A 31 -23.18 10.70 -47.98
N ILE A 32 -22.90 9.74 -48.86
CA ILE A 32 -22.23 10.04 -50.15
C ILE A 32 -23.26 10.61 -51.13
N ASN A 33 -23.51 11.93 -51.05
CA ASN A 33 -23.81 12.87 -52.15
C ASN A 33 -24.57 14.12 -51.69
N LYS A 34 -23.85 15.20 -51.31
CA LYS A 34 -24.19 16.61 -51.62
C LYS A 34 -23.07 17.58 -51.19
N LYS A 35 -23.09 18.78 -51.79
CA LYS A 35 -22.10 19.87 -51.66
C LYS A 35 -22.13 20.58 -50.28
N PRO A 36 -21.10 21.35 -49.90
CA PRO A 36 -20.82 21.68 -48.50
C PRO A 36 -21.67 22.81 -47.90
N HIS A 37 -22.17 22.56 -46.68
CA HIS A 37 -22.69 23.48 -45.66
C HIS A 37 -22.73 22.64 -44.35
N ASN A 38 -22.57 23.15 -43.12
CA ASN A 38 -22.56 24.53 -42.63
C ASN A 38 -21.79 24.58 -41.29
N ASN A 39 -20.94 25.58 -41.02
CA ASN A 39 -20.11 25.61 -39.79
C ASN A 39 -20.92 25.74 -38.47
N SER A 40 -22.24 26.00 -38.57
CA SER A 40 -23.16 26.15 -37.44
C SER A 40 -23.68 24.83 -36.86
N SER A 41 -23.69 23.73 -37.60
CA SER A 41 -24.22 22.45 -37.12
C SER A 41 -23.29 21.78 -36.12
N GLN A 42 -21.99 21.74 -36.41
CA GLN A 42 -21.00 21.05 -35.58
C GLN A 42 -20.77 21.72 -34.22
N ILE A 43 -20.90 23.05 -34.15
CA ILE A 43 -20.86 23.81 -32.88
C ILE A 43 -22.02 23.39 -31.95
N LYS A 44 -23.23 23.17 -32.49
CA LYS A 44 -24.39 22.73 -31.70
C LYS A 44 -24.23 21.29 -31.18
N VAL A 45 -23.68 20.40 -32.00
CA VAL A 45 -23.42 19.00 -31.60
C VAL A 45 -22.46 18.95 -30.41
N ASN A 46 -21.38 19.75 -30.43
CA ASN A 46 -20.43 19.82 -29.32
C ASN A 46 -21.04 20.40 -28.04
N GLU A 47 -21.93 21.39 -28.15
CA GLU A 47 -22.65 21.96 -26.99
C GLU A 47 -23.64 20.96 -26.35
N GLU A 48 -24.32 20.13 -27.16
CA GLU A 48 -25.21 19.08 -26.67
C GLU A 48 -24.45 17.91 -26.03
N LEU A 49 -23.30 17.51 -26.59
CA LEU A 49 -22.40 16.52 -25.99
C LEU A 49 -21.87 17.01 -24.64
N PHE A 50 -21.40 18.26 -24.57
CA PHE A 50 -20.96 18.90 -23.33
C PHE A 50 -22.03 18.81 -22.24
N LYS A 51 -23.27 19.22 -22.55
CA LYS A 51 -24.38 19.23 -21.59
C LYS A 51 -24.72 17.83 -21.06
N LYS A 52 -24.70 16.81 -21.93
CA LYS A 52 -24.94 15.41 -21.52
C LYS A 52 -23.81 14.86 -20.63
N SER A 53 -22.56 15.16 -20.97
CA SER A 53 -21.40 14.78 -20.14
C SER A 53 -21.49 15.42 -18.75
N PHE A 54 -21.75 16.73 -18.72
CA PHE A 54 -21.91 17.48 -17.48
C PHE A 54 -23.05 16.92 -16.61
N GLU A 55 -24.24 16.68 -17.19
CA GLU A 55 -25.38 16.10 -16.44
C GLU A 55 -25.05 14.73 -15.82
N TYR A 56 -24.29 13.89 -16.53
CA TYR A 56 -23.81 12.61 -16.00
C TYR A 56 -22.87 12.83 -14.81
N GLN A 57 -21.86 13.69 -14.95
CA GLN A 57 -20.90 14.00 -13.88
C GLN A 57 -21.57 14.62 -12.64
N ARG A 58 -22.68 15.38 -12.80
CA ARG A 58 -23.47 15.90 -11.66
C ARG A 58 -24.20 14.81 -10.86
N LYS A 59 -24.48 13.64 -11.45
CA LYS A 59 -25.05 12.48 -10.72
C LYS A 59 -24.01 11.86 -9.80
N GLU A 60 -22.79 11.65 -10.30
CA GLU A 60 -21.65 11.16 -9.49
C GLU A 60 -21.31 12.09 -8.33
N HIS A 61 -21.28 13.41 -8.57
CA HIS A 61 -21.12 14.41 -7.51
C HIS A 61 -22.20 14.31 -6.43
N THR A 62 -23.45 14.07 -6.81
CA THR A 62 -24.57 13.92 -5.86
C THR A 62 -24.42 12.65 -5.00
N GLU A 63 -23.96 11.54 -5.56
CA GLU A 63 -23.64 10.33 -4.78
C GLU A 63 -22.41 10.51 -3.89
N ALA A 64 -21.38 11.24 -4.34
CA ALA A 64 -20.23 11.58 -3.50
C ALA A 64 -20.64 12.41 -2.26
N ILE A 65 -21.55 13.38 -2.42
CA ILE A 65 -22.13 14.13 -1.30
C ILE A 65 -22.89 13.21 -0.34
N LYS A 66 -23.73 12.29 -0.85
CA LYS A 66 -24.45 11.32 -0.01
C LYS A 66 -23.49 10.41 0.77
N ARG A 67 -22.31 10.10 0.25
CA ARG A 67 -21.26 9.35 0.97
C ARG A 67 -20.62 10.20 2.06
N LEU A 68 -20.19 11.43 1.76
CA LEU A 68 -19.66 12.37 2.78
C LEU A 68 -20.66 12.61 3.92
N GLN A 69 -21.96 12.66 3.60
CA GLN A 69 -23.05 12.79 4.56
C GLN A 69 -23.29 11.58 5.48
N LYS A 70 -22.64 10.43 5.22
CA LYS A 70 -22.70 9.23 6.08
C LYS A 70 -21.49 9.11 7.01
N ILE A 71 -20.57 10.07 7.00
CA ILE A 71 -19.37 10.06 7.85
C ILE A 71 -19.68 10.77 9.17
N ASP A 72 -19.87 10.00 10.23
CA ASP A 72 -20.20 10.53 11.56
C ASP A 72 -18.97 11.07 12.31
N ASN A 73 -17.76 10.64 11.94
CA ASN A 73 -16.51 11.15 12.52
C ASN A 73 -16.15 12.52 11.92
N TYR A 74 -16.31 13.58 12.73
CA TYR A 74 -16.01 14.96 12.34
C TYR A 74 -14.55 15.18 11.89
N GLU A 75 -13.57 14.56 12.53
CA GLU A 75 -12.16 14.75 12.17
C GLU A 75 -11.84 14.09 10.82
N HIS A 76 -12.37 12.89 10.59
CA HIS A 76 -12.25 12.20 9.30
C HIS A 76 -12.93 13.01 8.19
N LEU A 77 -14.17 13.46 8.41
CA LEU A 77 -14.92 14.29 7.47
C LEU A 77 -14.22 15.63 7.18
N TYR A 78 -13.65 16.27 8.21
CA TYR A 78 -12.87 17.51 8.06
C TYR A 78 -11.61 17.29 7.20
N LYS A 79 -10.84 16.23 7.48
CA LYS A 79 -9.64 15.86 6.70
C LYS A 79 -10.00 15.55 5.23
N MET A 80 -11.07 14.78 4.99
CA MET A 80 -11.53 14.46 3.63
C MET A 80 -11.97 15.71 2.86
N ILE A 81 -12.81 16.57 3.45
CA ILE A 81 -13.27 17.79 2.77
C ILE A 81 -12.11 18.76 2.52
N THR A 82 -11.14 18.85 3.42
CA THR A 82 -9.92 19.65 3.21
C THR A 82 -9.15 19.19 1.96
N ILE A 83 -8.87 17.89 1.89
CA ILE A 83 -8.11 17.26 0.79
C ILE A 83 -8.87 17.37 -0.55
N LEU A 84 -10.18 17.14 -0.55
CA LEU A 84 -11.01 17.28 -1.75
C LEU A 84 -11.05 18.75 -2.23
N SER A 85 -11.18 19.69 -1.30
CA SER A 85 -11.19 21.12 -1.63
C SER A 85 -9.87 21.56 -2.23
N GLU A 86 -8.74 21.17 -1.62
CA GLU A 86 -7.39 21.47 -2.12
C GLU A 86 -7.22 21.02 -3.58
N LYS A 87 -7.56 19.76 -3.88
CA LYS A 87 -7.38 19.20 -5.23
C LYS A 87 -8.31 19.80 -6.27
N MET A 88 -9.54 20.18 -5.91
CA MET A 88 -10.42 20.94 -6.81
C MET A 88 -9.84 22.34 -7.09
N ILE A 89 -9.26 23.02 -6.09
CA ILE A 89 -8.68 24.35 -6.27
C ILE A 89 -7.40 24.31 -7.13
N ASP A 90 -6.50 23.36 -6.90
CA ASP A 90 -5.31 23.15 -7.74
C ASP A 90 -5.69 23.01 -9.23
N VAL A 91 -6.69 22.16 -9.50
CA VAL A 91 -7.20 21.86 -10.85
C VAL A 91 -7.90 23.06 -11.49
N ILE A 92 -8.64 23.85 -10.70
CA ILE A 92 -9.25 25.11 -11.15
C ILE A 92 -8.17 26.16 -11.46
N GLU A 93 -7.09 26.26 -10.67
CA GLU A 93 -6.01 27.24 -10.90
C GLU A 93 -5.20 26.93 -12.18
N ALA A 94 -4.90 25.65 -12.42
CA ALA A 94 -4.31 25.20 -13.68
C ALA A 94 -5.24 25.49 -14.88
N SER A 95 -6.53 25.16 -14.76
CA SER A 95 -7.53 25.38 -15.82
C SER A 95 -7.76 26.86 -16.11
N LYS A 96 -7.78 27.71 -15.08
CA LYS A 96 -7.85 29.17 -15.19
C LYS A 96 -6.74 29.72 -16.07
N THR A 97 -5.50 29.32 -15.81
CA THR A 97 -4.32 29.80 -16.55
C THR A 97 -4.45 29.49 -18.05
N LEU A 98 -4.94 28.29 -18.39
CA LEU A 98 -5.23 27.89 -19.77
C LEU A 98 -6.38 28.72 -20.40
N ILE A 99 -7.49 28.92 -19.68
CA ILE A 99 -8.65 29.69 -20.16
C ILE A 99 -8.29 31.16 -20.43
N GLU A 100 -7.56 31.79 -19.50
CA GLU A 100 -7.14 33.20 -19.61
C GLU A 100 -6.09 33.39 -20.72
N SER A 101 -5.12 32.46 -20.85
CA SER A 101 -4.16 32.48 -21.97
C SER A 101 -4.81 32.20 -23.33
N GLY A 102 -5.88 31.41 -23.36
CA GLY A 102 -6.64 31.08 -24.56
C GLY A 102 -7.59 32.17 -25.06
N GLY A 103 -7.71 33.31 -24.38
CA GLY A 103 -8.54 34.44 -24.81
C GLY A 103 -10.05 34.15 -24.85
N PHE A 104 -10.52 33.13 -24.13
CA PHE A 104 -11.94 32.75 -24.14
C PHE A 104 -12.79 33.79 -23.39
N ASN A 105 -13.82 34.33 -24.07
CA ASN A 105 -14.81 35.20 -23.43
C ASN A 105 -16.01 34.36 -22.93
N PRO A 106 -16.23 34.22 -21.61
CA PRO A 106 -17.32 33.40 -21.06
C PRO A 106 -18.72 33.97 -21.28
N ASP A 107 -18.86 35.21 -21.77
CA ASP A 107 -20.16 35.76 -22.19
C ASP A 107 -20.53 35.37 -23.63
N ASN A 108 -19.60 34.78 -24.40
CA ASN A 108 -19.85 34.28 -25.74
C ASN A 108 -20.53 32.90 -25.67
N ARG A 109 -21.63 32.71 -26.42
CA ARG A 109 -22.39 31.45 -26.43
C ARG A 109 -21.72 30.30 -27.19
N SER A 110 -20.74 30.57 -28.05
CA SER A 110 -20.02 29.50 -28.78
C SER A 110 -18.83 28.98 -27.96
N LEU A 111 -18.77 27.66 -27.74
CA LEU A 111 -17.56 27.00 -27.24
C LEU A 111 -16.37 27.21 -28.21
N PRO A 112 -15.13 27.37 -27.70
CA PRO A 112 -13.95 27.59 -28.54
C PRO A 112 -13.61 26.31 -29.32
N GLN A 113 -13.08 26.42 -30.55
CA GLN A 113 -12.73 25.22 -31.34
C GLN A 113 -11.54 24.42 -30.79
N ASN A 114 -10.71 25.02 -29.92
CA ASN A 114 -9.57 24.35 -29.31
C ASN A 114 -10.03 23.40 -28.19
N ILE A 115 -9.83 22.10 -28.40
CA ILE A 115 -10.20 21.00 -27.49
C ILE A 115 -9.56 21.19 -26.09
N SER A 116 -8.32 21.66 -26.01
CA SER A 116 -7.65 21.90 -24.72
C SER A 116 -8.37 22.97 -23.89
N ILE A 117 -8.88 24.03 -24.54
CA ILE A 117 -9.66 25.07 -23.86
C ILE A 117 -11.06 24.55 -23.51
N GLN A 118 -11.71 23.76 -24.38
CA GLN A 118 -12.99 23.11 -24.05
C GLN A 118 -12.88 22.22 -22.79
N ASN A 119 -11.83 21.40 -22.72
CA ASN A 119 -11.57 20.55 -21.56
C ASN A 119 -11.33 21.38 -20.29
N ALA A 120 -10.50 22.43 -20.36
CA ALA A 120 -10.28 23.34 -19.23
C ALA A 120 -11.59 24.01 -18.75
N ILE A 121 -12.50 24.37 -19.67
CA ILE A 121 -13.84 24.88 -19.34
C ILE A 121 -14.66 23.80 -18.61
N SER A 122 -14.73 22.58 -19.14
CA SER A 122 -15.46 21.45 -18.51
C SER A 122 -14.98 21.22 -17.08
N THR A 123 -13.67 21.01 -16.94
CA THR A 123 -12.98 20.80 -15.67
C THR A 123 -13.28 21.93 -14.67
N THR A 124 -13.23 23.20 -15.11
CA THR A 124 -13.53 24.34 -14.24
C THR A 124 -14.98 24.32 -13.74
N LEU A 125 -15.94 24.03 -14.62
CA LEU A 125 -17.36 24.04 -14.27
C LEU A 125 -17.74 22.86 -13.37
N GLU A 126 -17.19 21.68 -13.63
CA GLU A 126 -17.43 20.46 -12.84
C GLU A 126 -16.90 20.60 -11.41
N ASN A 127 -15.63 20.98 -11.26
CA ASN A 127 -14.99 21.16 -9.94
C ASN A 127 -15.63 22.32 -9.16
N THR A 128 -16.02 23.41 -9.83
CA THR A 128 -16.73 24.52 -9.16
C THR A 128 -18.13 24.13 -8.70
N ALA A 129 -18.86 23.34 -9.50
CA ALA A 129 -20.17 22.82 -9.11
C ALA A 129 -20.08 21.86 -7.92
N PHE A 130 -19.11 20.94 -7.91
CA PHE A 130 -18.93 20.00 -6.81
C PHE A 130 -18.45 20.67 -5.51
N PHE A 131 -17.52 21.62 -5.60
CA PHE A 131 -17.15 22.46 -4.45
C PHE A 131 -18.36 23.24 -3.91
N GLY A 132 -19.25 23.71 -4.79
CA GLY A 132 -20.52 24.33 -4.43
C GLY A 132 -21.44 23.40 -3.63
N ASP A 133 -21.58 22.13 -4.01
CA ASP A 133 -22.36 21.15 -3.23
C ASP A 133 -21.72 20.89 -1.85
N ILE A 134 -20.40 20.71 -1.79
CA ILE A 134 -19.66 20.46 -0.55
C ILE A 134 -19.82 21.63 0.43
N LEU A 135 -19.69 22.87 -0.06
CA LEU A 135 -19.93 24.07 0.72
C LEU A 135 -21.37 24.11 1.29
N LEU A 136 -22.37 23.84 0.45
CA LEU A 136 -23.77 23.94 0.86
C LEU A 136 -24.15 22.87 1.89
N HIS A 137 -23.62 21.66 1.79
CA HIS A 137 -23.89 20.59 2.75
C HIS A 137 -23.01 20.62 4.01
N PHE A 138 -21.79 21.16 3.93
CA PHE A 138 -20.83 21.18 5.03
C PHE A 138 -20.27 22.59 5.33
N PRO A 139 -21.11 23.64 5.47
CA PRO A 139 -20.65 25.03 5.50
C PRO A 139 -19.69 25.33 6.67
N HIS A 140 -19.91 24.73 7.84
CA HIS A 140 -19.03 24.90 9.00
C HIS A 140 -17.60 24.38 8.76
N ILE A 141 -17.45 23.29 8.00
CA ILE A 141 -16.14 22.72 7.67
C ILE A 141 -15.45 23.59 6.63
N VAL A 142 -16.15 23.94 5.54
CA VAL A 142 -15.57 24.76 4.47
C VAL A 142 -15.21 26.16 4.96
N HIS A 143 -16.06 26.82 5.75
CA HIS A 143 -15.68 28.11 6.36
C HIS A 143 -14.49 28.02 7.33
N ARG A 144 -14.27 26.88 8.00
CA ARG A 144 -13.08 26.66 8.83
C ARG A 144 -11.83 26.49 7.97
N ILE A 145 -11.90 25.77 6.87
CA ILE A 145 -10.81 25.61 5.89
C ILE A 145 -10.47 26.95 5.23
N LEU A 146 -11.45 27.74 4.81
CA LEU A 146 -11.20 29.04 4.14
C LEU A 146 -10.61 30.11 5.08
N LYS A 147 -10.78 29.97 6.40
CA LYS A 147 -10.08 30.81 7.39
C LYS A 147 -8.58 30.52 7.43
N THR A 148 -8.17 29.26 7.25
CA THR A 148 -6.75 28.88 7.20
C THR A 148 -6.15 29.07 5.80
N GLN A 149 -6.90 28.74 4.75
CA GLN A 149 -6.46 28.79 3.35
C GLN A 149 -6.90 30.08 2.63
N GLN A 150 -6.47 31.24 3.14
CA GLN A 150 -6.91 32.54 2.61
C GLN A 150 -6.63 32.76 1.12
N LYS A 151 -5.59 32.10 0.57
CA LYS A 151 -5.22 32.15 -0.85
C LYS A 151 -6.32 31.64 -1.78
N TRP A 152 -7.10 30.65 -1.35
CA TRP A 152 -8.14 30.03 -2.19
C TRP A 152 -9.30 30.97 -2.51
N ASN A 153 -9.53 32.01 -1.70
CA ASN A 153 -10.65 32.93 -1.89
C ASN A 153 -10.62 33.64 -3.26
N SER A 154 -9.43 33.96 -3.79
CA SER A 154 -9.31 34.59 -5.11
C SER A 154 -9.69 33.64 -6.25
N ILE A 155 -9.31 32.36 -6.13
CA ILE A 155 -9.58 31.30 -7.11
C ILE A 155 -11.06 30.93 -7.09
N ILE A 156 -11.65 30.77 -5.89
CA ILE A 156 -13.09 30.46 -5.71
C ILE A 156 -13.96 31.61 -6.23
N ASN A 157 -13.62 32.87 -5.91
CA ASN A 157 -14.37 34.03 -6.41
C ASN A 157 -14.30 34.14 -7.94
N TRP A 158 -13.14 33.84 -8.52
CA TRP A 158 -12.97 33.77 -9.97
C TRP A 158 -13.83 32.64 -10.58
N SER A 159 -13.79 31.43 -10.01
CA SER A 159 -14.45 30.27 -10.60
C SER A 159 -15.98 30.34 -10.48
N LEU A 160 -16.52 30.83 -9.35
CA LEU A 160 -17.95 31.10 -9.18
C LEU A 160 -18.46 32.17 -10.16
N ASN A 161 -17.68 33.24 -10.39
CA ASN A 161 -18.02 34.27 -11.37
C ASN A 161 -17.95 33.72 -12.82
N PHE A 162 -16.90 32.95 -13.14
CA PHE A 162 -16.77 32.27 -14.43
C PHE A 162 -17.96 31.35 -14.71
N THR A 163 -18.29 30.48 -13.76
CA THR A 163 -19.44 29.55 -13.80
C THR A 163 -20.78 30.27 -13.93
N TYR A 164 -20.92 31.44 -13.30
CA TYR A 164 -22.13 32.26 -13.44
C TYR A 164 -22.26 32.93 -14.82
N ARG A 165 -21.15 33.33 -15.45
CA ARG A 165 -21.13 33.90 -16.81
C ARG A 165 -21.42 32.82 -17.87
N THR A 166 -20.83 31.63 -17.72
CA THR A 166 -21.03 30.47 -18.62
C THR A 166 -22.31 29.66 -18.34
N LYS A 167 -23.23 30.16 -17.52
CA LYS A 167 -24.45 29.44 -17.07
C LYS A 167 -25.35 28.88 -18.19
N TYR A 168 -25.18 29.29 -19.45
CA TYR A 168 -25.91 28.73 -20.59
C TYR A 168 -25.51 27.27 -20.92
N LEU A 169 -24.38 26.79 -20.36
CA LEU A 169 -23.92 25.41 -20.42
C LEU A 169 -24.45 24.51 -19.28
N LEU A 170 -25.11 25.10 -18.28
CA LEU A 170 -25.47 24.44 -17.03
C LEU A 170 -26.99 24.20 -16.91
N ASP A 171 -27.36 23.18 -16.15
CA ASP A 171 -28.75 22.93 -15.78
C ASP A 171 -29.25 23.90 -14.68
N LEU A 172 -30.56 24.01 -14.53
CA LEU A 172 -31.19 24.96 -13.59
C LEU A 172 -30.89 24.65 -12.12
N GLU A 173 -30.70 23.37 -11.75
CA GLU A 173 -30.39 22.98 -10.38
C GLU A 173 -28.96 23.41 -10.02
N THR A 174 -27.99 23.12 -10.88
CA THR A 174 -26.60 23.55 -10.72
C THR A 174 -26.49 25.07 -10.67
N ILE A 175 -27.18 25.82 -11.54
CA ILE A 175 -27.22 27.29 -11.48
C ILE A 175 -27.76 27.78 -10.13
N THR A 176 -28.81 27.13 -9.61
CA THR A 176 -29.42 27.49 -8.33
C THR A 176 -28.45 27.24 -7.17
N LYS A 177 -27.77 26.09 -7.16
CA LYS A 177 -26.74 25.74 -6.17
C LYS A 177 -25.55 26.69 -6.21
N ILE A 178 -25.02 27.03 -7.40
CA ILE A 178 -23.95 28.04 -7.56
C ILE A 178 -24.39 29.41 -7.02
N HIS A 179 -25.64 29.81 -7.22
CA HIS A 179 -26.18 31.07 -6.68
C HIS A 179 -26.32 31.05 -5.14
N LEU A 180 -26.65 29.89 -4.55
CA LEU A 180 -26.68 29.71 -3.09
C LEU A 180 -25.27 29.69 -2.50
N ALA A 181 -24.32 28.98 -3.12
CA ALA A 181 -22.91 28.94 -2.75
C ALA A 181 -22.25 30.33 -2.78
N SER A 182 -22.54 31.11 -3.83
CA SER A 182 -22.03 32.49 -3.98
C SER A 182 -22.56 33.43 -2.90
N GLN A 183 -23.77 33.19 -2.37
CA GLN A 183 -24.30 33.91 -1.20
C GLN A 183 -23.67 33.42 0.11
N GLU A 184 -23.47 32.11 0.27
CA GLU A 184 -22.85 31.55 1.47
C GLU A 184 -21.41 32.08 1.65
N LEU A 185 -20.62 32.18 0.59
CA LEU A 185 -19.28 32.78 0.64
C LEU A 185 -19.26 34.33 0.59
N ASN A 186 -20.41 35.00 0.53
CA ASN A 186 -20.53 36.45 0.36
C ASN A 186 -19.85 37.02 -0.91
N VAL A 187 -19.68 36.21 -1.96
CA VAL A 187 -19.23 36.67 -3.29
C VAL A 187 -20.28 37.58 -3.94
N ILE A 188 -21.56 37.31 -3.63
CA ILE A 188 -22.69 38.19 -3.96
C ILE A 188 -23.47 38.53 -2.69
N LYS A 189 -24.18 39.66 -2.70
CA LYS A 189 -25.00 40.11 -1.58
C LYS A 189 -26.05 39.07 -1.21
N ARG A 190 -25.98 38.52 0.00
CA ARG A 190 -27.01 37.65 0.58
C ARG A 190 -28.37 38.35 0.55
N LYS A 191 -29.42 37.65 0.08
CA LYS A 191 -30.80 38.12 0.20
C LYS A 191 -31.21 38.26 1.67
N GLN A 192 -32.09 39.21 1.96
CA GLN A 192 -32.63 39.37 3.31
C GLN A 192 -33.41 38.11 3.70
N GLY A 193 -33.05 37.50 4.84
CA GLY A 193 -33.59 36.20 5.24
C GLY A 193 -32.96 34.99 4.51
N TYR A 194 -31.76 35.11 3.93
CA TYR A 194 -31.03 33.97 3.37
C TYR A 194 -30.87 32.83 4.38
N PHE A 195 -31.26 31.63 3.97
CA PHE A 195 -31.06 30.36 4.66
C PHE A 195 -30.50 29.35 3.67
N ASN A 196 -29.55 28.52 4.11
CA ASN A 196 -28.97 27.45 3.30
C ASN A 196 -29.83 26.17 3.46
N PRO A 197 -30.62 25.76 2.44
CA PRO A 197 -31.56 24.64 2.58
C PRO A 197 -30.89 23.27 2.65
N TYR A 198 -29.56 23.19 2.45
CA TYR A 198 -28.79 21.96 2.38
C TYR A 198 -27.99 21.66 3.66
N SER A 199 -27.93 22.61 4.59
CA SER A 199 -27.24 22.43 5.88
C SER A 199 -28.08 21.60 6.84
N ARG A 200 -27.48 20.55 7.44
CA ARG A 200 -28.14 19.65 8.40
C ARG A 200 -28.53 20.28 9.75
N PHE A 201 -28.10 21.51 10.02
CA PHE A 201 -28.45 22.24 11.23
C PHE A 201 -29.36 23.42 10.88
N PRO A 202 -30.67 23.37 11.24
CA PRO A 202 -31.44 24.59 11.38
C PRO A 202 -30.72 25.48 12.39
N VAL A 203 -30.49 26.74 12.05
CA VAL A 203 -29.92 27.70 13.01
C VAL A 203 -31.01 28.07 14.02
N GLY A 204 -31.08 27.31 15.10
CA GLY A 204 -32.03 27.48 16.20
C GLY A 204 -31.57 26.73 17.44
N ASP A 205 -31.40 27.48 18.53
CA ASP A 205 -31.23 27.04 19.93
C ASP A 205 -30.10 26.06 20.27
N PHE A 206 -28.91 26.62 20.53
CA PHE A 206 -28.00 26.05 21.52
C PHE A 206 -28.61 26.19 22.93
N THR A 207 -29.27 25.13 23.41
CA THR A 207 -29.40 24.88 24.85
C THR A 207 -28.56 23.67 25.23
N ALA A 208 -27.75 23.83 26.28
CA ALA A 208 -26.75 22.84 26.65
C ALA A 208 -27.40 21.60 27.30
N VAL A 209 -27.24 20.43 26.68
CA VAL A 209 -27.53 19.14 27.32
C VAL A 209 -26.31 18.72 28.12
N TYR A 210 -26.36 18.93 29.44
CA TYR A 210 -25.43 18.30 30.38
C TYR A 210 -25.67 16.78 30.38
N ILE A 211 -24.63 16.00 30.12
CA ILE A 211 -24.63 14.55 30.40
C ILE A 211 -23.99 14.33 31.77
N SER A 212 -24.83 14.09 32.77
CA SER A 212 -24.42 13.80 34.14
C SER A 212 -23.98 12.34 34.27
N PHE A 213 -22.72 12.09 34.64
CA PHE A 213 -22.30 10.77 35.13
C PHE A 213 -22.72 10.59 36.59
N ASN A 214 -23.71 9.73 36.84
CA ASN A 214 -24.05 9.29 38.19
C ASN A 214 -22.99 8.30 38.71
N VAL A 215 -22.08 8.78 39.55
CA VAL A 215 -21.22 7.93 40.38
C VAL A 215 -21.99 7.57 41.65
N TYR A 216 -22.28 6.29 41.84
CA TYR A 216 -22.79 5.79 43.12
C TYR A 216 -21.66 5.74 44.15
N VAL A 217 -21.73 6.58 45.18
CA VAL A 217 -20.92 6.44 46.40
C VAL A 217 -21.87 6.29 47.59
N TYR A 218 -21.69 5.23 48.37
CA TYR A 218 -22.41 5.01 49.62
C TYR A 218 -21.88 5.95 50.71
N GLY A 219 -22.79 6.64 51.41
CA GLY A 219 -22.61 6.87 52.86
C GLY A 219 -22.41 8.29 53.38
N VAL A 220 -23.50 8.82 53.97
CA VAL A 220 -23.52 9.70 55.16
C VAL A 220 -23.22 11.22 54.93
N PRO A 221 -24.00 12.15 55.51
CA PRO A 221 -24.06 13.53 55.03
C PRO A 221 -23.35 14.56 55.93
N TYR A 222 -22.99 15.71 55.35
CA TYR A 222 -22.93 16.98 56.08
C TYR A 222 -23.64 18.08 55.28
N ILE A 223 -24.56 18.77 55.97
CA ILE A 223 -25.30 19.93 55.50
C ILE A 223 -24.49 21.18 55.83
N CYS A 224 -24.33 22.09 54.88
CA CYS A 224 -24.20 23.53 55.15
C CYS A 224 -24.77 24.32 53.96
N ASP A 225 -25.63 25.29 54.26
CA ASP A 225 -26.39 26.06 53.29
C ASP A 225 -25.63 27.25 52.67
N SER A 226 -26.12 27.65 51.49
CA SER A 226 -26.18 29.02 50.98
C SER A 226 -24.92 29.89 50.94
N MET A 227 -24.55 30.34 49.73
CA MET A 227 -24.92 31.66 49.19
C MET A 227 -24.37 31.79 47.75
N GLY A 228 -24.99 32.61 46.90
CA GLY A 228 -24.68 32.66 45.47
C GLY A 228 -24.17 34.01 44.95
N VAL A 229 -24.18 34.13 43.61
CA VAL A 229 -23.98 35.33 42.77
C VAL A 229 -22.52 35.89 42.74
N PRO A 230 -22.06 36.57 41.66
CA PRO A 230 -21.80 36.00 40.33
C PRO A 230 -20.36 36.25 39.78
N TRP A 231 -20.08 35.69 38.60
CA TRP A 231 -18.95 36.02 37.69
C TRP A 231 -18.98 37.50 37.22
N PRO A 232 -17.83 38.13 36.84
CA PRO A 232 -17.28 37.96 35.48
C PRO A 232 -15.74 37.84 35.38
N MET A 233 -15.29 37.63 34.13
CA MET A 233 -13.90 37.63 33.60
C MET A 233 -13.05 38.82 34.12
N GLU A 234 -11.71 38.82 34.10
CA GLU A 234 -10.83 38.42 32.98
C GLU A 234 -9.34 38.28 33.37
N ILE A 235 -8.62 37.42 32.63
CA ILE A 235 -7.16 37.33 32.37
C ILE A 235 -6.17 38.11 33.28
N LEU A 236 -5.25 37.39 33.93
CA LEU A 236 -3.84 37.81 34.04
C LEU A 236 -2.88 36.60 34.12
N HIS A 237 -1.64 36.81 33.67
CA HIS A 237 -0.63 35.79 33.37
C HIS A 237 0.40 35.60 34.50
N LEU A 238 1.15 34.49 34.38
CA LEU A 238 2.52 34.24 34.85
C LEU A 238 2.78 33.80 36.30
N ASN A 239 3.69 32.82 36.37
CA ASN A 239 4.46 32.41 37.55
C ASN A 239 5.10 33.63 38.23
N ASP A 240 5.19 33.65 39.57
CA ASP A 240 6.49 33.60 40.27
C ASP A 240 6.41 33.51 41.82
N LEU A 241 7.51 33.04 42.44
CA LEU A 241 7.89 33.14 43.88
C LEU A 241 7.17 32.23 44.93
N PRO A 242 7.71 32.01 46.16
CA PRO A 242 8.77 31.02 46.39
C PRO A 242 8.68 30.19 47.72
N GLN A 243 9.74 29.42 48.00
CA GLN A 243 10.05 28.59 49.18
C GLN A 243 9.73 29.20 50.58
N ARG A 244 9.30 28.37 51.56
CA ARG A 244 10.12 27.95 52.75
C ARG A 244 9.36 27.14 53.85
N HIS A 245 10.00 26.03 54.22
CA HIS A 245 10.25 25.43 55.55
C HIS A 245 9.36 25.68 56.81
N CYS A 246 9.10 24.58 57.55
CA CYS A 246 9.66 24.37 58.91
C CYS A 246 9.64 22.88 59.33
N GLN A 247 10.49 22.48 60.29
CA GLN A 247 10.66 21.10 60.82
C GLN A 247 10.27 21.00 62.31
N SER A 248 10.11 19.76 62.81
CA SER A 248 10.22 19.35 64.23
C SER A 248 9.05 19.79 65.15
N SER A 249 8.65 19.07 66.22
CA SER A 249 9.34 18.04 67.02
C SER A 249 8.39 17.00 67.65
N THR A 250 8.97 15.88 68.09
CA THR A 250 8.36 14.70 68.75
C THR A 250 7.83 14.96 70.19
N PHE A 251 6.84 14.18 70.66
CA PHE A 251 6.76 13.72 72.06
C PHE A 251 5.87 12.45 72.24
N THR A 252 6.27 11.59 73.18
CA THR A 252 5.60 10.35 73.65
C THR A 252 4.98 10.56 75.05
N PHE A 253 4.23 9.64 75.70
CA PHE A 253 3.95 8.19 75.57
C PHE A 253 2.59 7.90 76.27
N HIS A 254 1.84 6.83 75.92
CA HIS A 254 1.32 5.87 76.94
C HIS A 254 0.74 4.55 76.39
N LEU A 255 0.69 3.55 77.28
CA LEU A 255 0.40 2.13 77.06
C LEU A 255 -0.75 1.66 77.97
N THR A 256 -1.51 0.65 77.53
CA THR A 256 -2.15 -0.34 78.42
C THR A 256 -2.18 -1.71 77.74
N ALA A 257 -2.03 -2.79 78.51
CA ALA A 257 -1.82 -4.15 78.02
C ALA A 257 -2.73 -5.20 78.71
N LYS A 258 -2.78 -6.41 78.12
CA LYS A 258 -3.05 -7.73 78.74
C LYS A 258 -2.08 -8.71 78.04
N SER A 259 -1.12 -9.35 78.72
CA SER A 259 -1.25 -10.56 79.57
C SER A 259 -1.65 -11.80 78.73
N ASP A 260 -0.96 -12.96 78.74
CA ASP A 260 -0.02 -13.54 79.72
C ASP A 260 1.06 -14.47 79.11
N ALA A 261 2.23 -14.56 79.78
CA ALA A 261 3.02 -15.75 80.21
C ALA A 261 3.29 -16.97 79.26
N PHE A 262 4.43 -17.71 79.29
CA PHE A 262 5.71 -17.64 80.03
C PHE A 262 6.79 -18.55 79.37
N TRP A 263 8.05 -18.39 79.82
CA TRP A 263 9.33 -19.13 79.60
C TRP A 263 10.36 -18.41 78.69
N HIS A 264 11.38 -17.70 79.21
CA HIS A 264 12.65 -18.17 79.84
C HIS A 264 13.60 -18.92 78.88
N LEU A 265 14.91 -18.65 78.80
CA LEU A 265 15.74 -17.53 79.28
C LEU A 265 17.07 -17.49 78.47
N CYS A 266 17.95 -16.52 78.75
CA CYS A 266 19.30 -16.29 78.16
C CYS A 266 20.26 -17.52 78.29
N THR A 267 21.44 -17.61 77.65
CA THR A 267 22.60 -16.69 77.78
C THR A 267 23.79 -16.98 76.82
N LEU A 268 24.53 -15.89 76.52
CA LEU A 268 26.00 -15.77 76.39
C LEU A 268 26.83 -16.56 75.34
N CYS A 269 27.33 -15.80 74.36
CA CYS A 269 28.76 -15.55 74.12
C CYS A 269 29.77 -16.73 74.13
N GLY A 270 29.96 -17.34 72.95
CA GLY A 270 31.26 -17.46 72.28
C GLY A 270 32.36 -18.38 72.85
N GLN A 271 32.78 -19.37 72.04
CA GLN A 271 34.18 -19.49 71.63
C GLN A 271 34.38 -20.36 70.38
N LYS A 272 35.35 -19.93 69.57
CA LYS A 272 35.77 -20.41 68.24
C LYS A 272 36.17 -21.90 68.22
N ASN A 273 35.77 -22.65 67.19
CA ASN A 273 36.63 -22.92 66.02
C ASN A 273 36.02 -23.86 64.96
N ALA A 274 36.20 -23.46 63.69
CA ALA A 274 36.41 -24.26 62.47
C ALA A 274 35.55 -25.52 62.15
N LYS A 275 34.90 -25.44 60.98
CA LYS A 275 34.40 -26.52 60.10
C LYS A 275 33.18 -27.34 60.55
N LYS A 276 32.03 -26.90 60.07
CA LYS A 276 31.07 -27.77 59.36
C LYS A 276 30.40 -26.96 58.24
N ASP A 277 29.97 -27.65 57.20
CA ASP A 277 29.30 -27.06 56.05
C ASP A 277 27.95 -26.47 56.48
N GLU A 278 27.71 -25.19 56.17
CA GLU A 278 26.37 -24.59 56.22
C GLU A 278 25.87 -24.39 54.79
N GLU A 279 24.75 -25.04 54.53
CA GLU A 279 24.01 -25.01 53.28
C GLU A 279 23.67 -23.56 52.92
N ARG A 280 24.24 -23.06 51.81
CA ARG A 280 23.57 -21.95 51.13
C ARG A 280 22.25 -22.51 50.61
N LYS A 281 21.14 -22.00 51.14
CA LYS A 281 19.84 -22.12 50.49
C LYS A 281 19.97 -21.45 49.13
N ASP A 282 20.11 -22.25 48.08
CA ASP A 282 19.91 -21.77 46.72
C ASP A 282 18.45 -21.29 46.64
N GLU A 283 18.26 -19.98 46.50
CA GLU A 283 16.94 -19.43 46.21
C GLU A 283 16.55 -19.91 44.82
N GLU A 284 15.50 -20.73 44.75
CA GLU A 284 14.98 -21.27 43.50
C GLU A 284 14.60 -20.12 42.56
N PHE A 285 15.30 -20.00 41.44
CA PHE A 285 15.09 -18.94 40.47
C PHE A 285 13.64 -18.96 39.98
N LYS A 286 12.98 -17.81 39.99
CA LYS A 286 11.61 -17.63 39.48
C LYS A 286 11.63 -16.77 38.23
N CYS A 287 10.83 -17.18 37.24
CA CYS A 287 10.67 -16.42 36.00
C CYS A 287 10.06 -15.03 36.28
N PRO A 288 10.58 -13.95 35.66
CA PRO A 288 10.02 -12.62 35.85
C PRO A 288 8.58 -12.50 35.34
N GLU A 289 7.65 -12.19 36.24
CA GLU A 289 6.25 -11.97 35.89
C GLU A 289 6.11 -10.82 34.88
N GLY A 290 5.33 -11.05 33.81
CA GLY A 290 5.05 -10.05 32.78
C GLY A 290 6.09 -9.90 31.65
N GLN A 291 7.25 -10.58 31.70
CA GLN A 291 8.26 -10.51 30.62
C GLN A 291 8.15 -11.63 29.56
N GLY A 292 7.27 -12.61 29.76
CA GLY A 292 7.01 -13.69 28.80
C GLY A 292 8.12 -14.74 28.72
N ASN A 293 8.11 -15.51 27.63
CA ASN A 293 9.07 -16.61 27.41
C ASN A 293 10.39 -16.06 26.87
N GLY A 294 11.53 -16.51 27.42
CA GLY A 294 12.85 -15.96 27.08
C GLY A 294 14.01 -16.48 27.94
N ASN A 295 15.22 -15.99 27.66
CA ASN A 295 16.43 -16.34 28.43
C ASN A 295 16.80 -15.23 29.42
N PHE A 296 17.19 -15.61 30.63
CA PHE A 296 17.49 -14.73 31.76
C PHE A 296 18.80 -15.15 32.43
N ALA A 297 19.66 -14.20 32.80
CA ALA A 297 20.92 -14.54 33.44
C ALA A 297 20.74 -15.25 34.79
N ASP A 298 21.56 -16.27 35.04
CA ASP A 298 21.70 -16.89 36.35
C ASP A 298 22.43 -15.91 37.30
N PRO A 299 21.80 -15.46 38.41
CA PRO A 299 22.43 -14.53 39.36
C PRO A 299 23.69 -15.07 40.03
N ALA A 300 23.84 -16.40 40.12
CA ALA A 300 24.98 -17.04 40.76
C ALA A 300 26.16 -17.27 39.80
N THR A 301 25.92 -17.40 38.48
CA THR A 301 27.03 -17.62 37.53
C THR A 301 26.71 -17.33 36.06
N CYS A 302 27.55 -16.51 35.43
CA CYS A 302 27.45 -16.19 34.01
C CYS A 302 27.87 -17.32 33.05
N ARG A 303 28.13 -18.54 33.54
CA ARG A 303 28.22 -19.74 32.69
C ARG A 303 26.88 -20.46 32.52
N ARG A 304 25.82 -19.93 33.13
CA ARG A 304 24.47 -20.48 33.12
C ARG A 304 23.45 -19.37 32.86
N PHE A 305 22.26 -19.79 32.48
CA PHE A 305 21.10 -18.93 32.30
C PHE A 305 19.84 -19.76 32.51
N TYR A 306 18.75 -19.12 32.88
CA TYR A 306 17.44 -19.75 32.95
C TYR A 306 16.64 -19.40 31.71
N GLN A 307 16.10 -20.42 31.04
CA GLN A 307 15.10 -20.23 29.99
C GLN A 307 13.73 -20.35 30.64
N CYS A 308 12.88 -19.34 30.50
CA CYS A 308 11.51 -19.38 30.97
C CYS A 308 10.56 -19.76 29.84
N VAL A 309 9.73 -20.76 30.07
CA VAL A 309 8.64 -21.15 29.20
C VAL A 309 7.37 -21.30 30.03
N ASP A 310 6.35 -20.51 29.71
CA ASP A 310 5.04 -20.45 30.36
C ASP A 310 5.11 -20.28 31.89
N GLY A 311 6.09 -19.48 32.33
CA GLY A 311 6.38 -19.20 33.74
C GLY A 311 7.31 -20.20 34.44
N TYR A 312 7.70 -21.29 33.79
CA TYR A 312 8.57 -22.32 34.36
C TYR A 312 10.05 -22.13 33.96
N PRO A 313 10.99 -22.16 34.92
CA PRO A 313 12.41 -21.92 34.68
C PRO A 313 13.20 -23.21 34.38
N TYR A 314 13.92 -23.22 33.27
CA TYR A 314 14.79 -24.32 32.83
C TYR A 314 16.26 -23.87 32.88
N LEU A 315 17.06 -24.46 33.77
CA LEU A 315 18.47 -24.11 33.93
C LEU A 315 19.32 -24.66 32.77
N ASN A 316 19.91 -23.76 31.99
CA ASN A 316 20.81 -24.05 30.88
C ASN A 316 22.26 -23.65 31.20
N ARG A 317 23.22 -24.20 30.45
CA ARG A 317 24.65 -23.86 30.54
C ARG A 317 25.14 -23.33 29.19
N CYS A 318 25.97 -22.30 29.22
CA CYS A 318 26.64 -21.83 28.01
C CYS A 318 27.67 -22.88 27.51
N PRO A 319 27.89 -22.97 26.18
CA PRO A 319 28.94 -23.81 25.61
C PRO A 319 30.34 -23.50 26.17
N SER A 320 31.22 -24.48 26.15
CA SER A 320 32.55 -24.43 26.78
C SER A 320 33.35 -23.17 26.42
N GLY A 321 33.54 -22.29 27.42
CA GLY A 321 34.30 -21.04 27.30
C GLY A 321 33.44 -19.78 27.20
N LEU A 322 32.18 -19.91 26.77
CA LEU A 322 31.25 -18.80 26.62
C LEU A 322 30.57 -18.43 27.96
N HIS A 323 30.07 -17.20 28.02
CA HIS A 323 29.35 -16.61 29.16
C HIS A 323 28.07 -15.95 28.65
N PHE A 324 27.00 -16.01 29.42
CA PHE A 324 25.72 -15.41 29.07
C PHE A 324 25.79 -13.89 29.18
N ASP A 325 25.39 -13.18 28.12
CA ASP A 325 25.25 -11.72 28.10
C ASP A 325 23.79 -11.33 28.36
N ASP A 326 23.52 -10.71 29.50
CA ASP A 326 22.14 -10.43 29.90
C ASP A 326 21.49 -9.27 29.13
N ILE A 327 22.24 -8.58 28.27
CA ILE A 327 21.66 -7.59 27.34
C ILE A 327 21.20 -8.25 26.05
N SER A 328 22.02 -9.11 25.43
CA SER A 328 21.69 -9.74 24.15
C SER A 328 20.98 -11.10 24.27
N LYS A 329 20.89 -11.65 25.49
CA LYS A 329 20.21 -12.91 25.83
C LYS A 329 20.78 -14.17 25.15
N PHE A 330 22.05 -14.13 24.75
CA PHE A 330 22.81 -15.29 24.25
C PHE A 330 24.18 -15.44 24.92
N CYS A 331 24.84 -16.58 24.69
CA CYS A 331 26.18 -16.88 25.20
C CYS A 331 27.27 -16.34 24.26
N THR A 332 28.12 -15.42 24.72
CA THR A 332 29.25 -14.86 23.98
C THR A 332 30.59 -15.03 24.73
N PHE A 333 31.70 -14.53 24.20
CA PHE A 333 33.00 -14.59 24.85
C PHE A 333 33.05 -13.78 26.16
N LYS A 334 33.91 -14.22 27.09
CA LYS A 334 33.99 -13.66 28.46
C LYS A 334 34.26 -12.14 28.50
N ASN A 335 34.97 -11.61 27.52
CA ASN A 335 35.32 -10.19 27.37
C ASN A 335 34.18 -9.33 26.80
N GLU A 336 33.15 -9.94 26.23
CA GLU A 336 31.99 -9.28 25.61
C GLU A 336 30.72 -9.41 26.44
N ALA A 337 30.59 -10.50 27.22
CA ALA A 337 29.40 -10.81 28.00
C ALA A 337 29.22 -9.84 29.19
N ARG A 338 28.09 -9.12 29.23
CA ARG A 338 27.69 -8.33 30.39
C ARG A 338 26.97 -9.26 31.37
N CYS A 339 27.64 -9.50 32.48
CA CYS A 339 27.43 -10.65 33.34
C CYS A 339 26.50 -10.32 34.53
N GLY A 340 25.52 -11.21 34.76
CA GLY A 340 24.54 -11.15 35.85
C GLY A 340 23.20 -10.57 35.40
N PRO A 341 22.13 -10.68 36.22
CA PRO A 341 20.86 -10.01 35.96
C PRO A 341 21.06 -8.50 36.01
N ILE A 342 21.13 -7.87 34.84
CA ILE A 342 21.25 -6.42 34.74
C ILE A 342 19.84 -5.89 34.91
N ALA A 343 19.62 -5.11 35.96
CA ALA A 343 18.36 -4.43 36.17
C ALA A 343 18.00 -3.66 34.89
N THR A 344 16.99 -4.14 34.18
CA THR A 344 16.42 -3.40 33.06
C THR A 344 15.90 -2.11 33.66
N THR A 345 16.55 -0.98 33.33
CA THR A 345 15.87 0.31 33.34
C THR A 345 14.51 0.05 32.70
N PRO A 346 13.37 0.33 33.35
CA PRO A 346 12.09 0.15 32.70
C PRO A 346 12.21 0.88 31.37
N ALA A 347 11.98 0.14 30.28
CA ALA A 347 11.93 0.77 28.97
C ALA A 347 11.02 2.00 29.13
N PRO A 348 11.36 3.15 28.52
CA PRO A 348 10.39 4.24 28.43
C PRO A 348 9.07 3.60 28.02
N ILE A 349 7.96 3.95 28.68
CA ILE A 349 6.65 3.44 28.31
C ILE A 349 6.35 4.03 26.94
N THR A 350 6.90 3.42 25.90
CA THR A 350 6.50 3.59 24.53
C THR A 350 5.09 3.08 24.50
N GLU A 351 4.15 4.00 24.37
CA GLU A 351 2.82 3.70 23.89
C GLU A 351 2.95 2.68 22.74
N PRO A 352 2.11 1.63 22.69
CA PRO A 352 2.16 0.67 21.60
C PRO A 352 2.14 1.46 20.28
N PRO A 353 2.96 1.09 19.27
CA PRO A 353 3.18 1.95 18.12
C PRO A 353 1.85 2.37 17.51
N ILE A 354 1.57 3.68 17.51
CA ILE A 354 0.25 4.30 17.31
C ILE A 354 -0.34 4.02 15.90
N ASP A 355 0.43 3.32 15.06
CA ASP A 355 0.26 3.15 13.62
C ASP A 355 0.48 1.68 13.20
N LEU A 356 0.16 0.72 14.08
CA LEU A 356 0.12 -0.70 13.71
C LEU A 356 -1.14 -1.01 12.91
N ALA A 357 -1.02 -1.80 11.86
CA ALA A 357 -2.16 -2.25 11.06
C ALA A 357 -3.13 -3.07 11.93
N GLU A 358 -4.42 -2.73 11.85
CA GLU A 358 -5.48 -3.46 12.54
C GLU A 358 -5.76 -4.81 11.89
N LYS A 359 -6.41 -5.74 12.60
CA LYS A 359 -6.86 -7.00 11.99
C LYS A 359 -7.94 -6.70 10.94
N CYS A 360 -7.96 -7.47 9.85
CA CYS A 360 -8.97 -7.38 8.81
C CYS A 360 -10.40 -7.20 9.36
N ASP A 361 -11.04 -6.09 8.99
CA ASP A 361 -12.47 -5.89 9.13
C ASP A 361 -13.13 -5.99 7.73
N PRO A 362 -13.76 -7.13 7.40
CA PRO A 362 -14.43 -7.29 6.11
C PRO A 362 -15.57 -6.30 5.87
N ALA A 363 -16.16 -5.68 6.89
CA ALA A 363 -17.23 -4.69 6.67
C ALA A 363 -16.69 -3.39 6.05
N ASN A 364 -15.47 -3.00 6.43
CA ASN A 364 -14.79 -1.80 5.95
C ASN A 364 -13.78 -2.08 4.82
N CYS A 365 -13.32 -3.33 4.66
CA CYS A 365 -12.49 -3.76 3.54
C CYS A 365 -13.33 -4.37 2.40
N GLN A 366 -13.58 -3.58 1.35
CA GLN A 366 -14.48 -3.95 0.26
C GLN A 366 -13.86 -3.75 -1.11
N LEU A 367 -14.12 -4.70 -2.01
CA LEU A 367 -13.70 -4.68 -3.41
C LEU A 367 -14.32 -3.47 -4.15
N PRO A 368 -13.65 -2.89 -5.15
CA PRO A 368 -12.34 -3.28 -5.70
C PRO A 368 -11.14 -2.71 -4.92
N TYR A 369 -11.35 -1.88 -3.89
CA TYR A 369 -10.29 -1.03 -3.31
C TYR A 369 -9.51 -1.70 -2.19
N CYS A 370 -10.16 -2.59 -1.44
CA CYS A 370 -9.55 -3.32 -0.34
C CYS A 370 -10.03 -4.78 -0.40
N PHE A 371 -9.12 -5.72 -0.18
CA PHE A 371 -9.50 -7.12 0.01
C PHE A 371 -8.68 -7.75 1.12
N CYS A 372 -9.36 -8.27 2.14
CA CYS A 372 -8.75 -9.03 3.20
C CYS A 372 -9.74 -10.08 3.70
N SER A 373 -9.22 -11.11 4.34
CA SER A 373 -10.00 -12.02 5.17
C SER A 373 -9.24 -12.34 6.45
N ARG A 374 -9.89 -13.02 7.39
CA ARG A 374 -9.34 -13.25 8.74
C ARG A 374 -8.07 -14.11 8.73
N ASP A 375 -7.96 -15.03 7.78
CA ASP A 375 -6.86 -15.98 7.61
C ASP A 375 -6.28 -15.99 6.17
N GLY A 376 -6.81 -15.16 5.26
CA GLY A 376 -6.34 -15.04 3.88
C GLY A 376 -6.90 -16.08 2.91
N THR A 377 -7.78 -16.98 3.36
CA THR A 377 -8.23 -18.13 2.56
C THR A 377 -9.52 -17.91 1.77
N ILE A 378 -10.28 -16.86 2.06
CA ILE A 378 -11.59 -16.59 1.45
C ILE A 378 -11.45 -16.18 -0.02
N ILE A 379 -12.33 -16.69 -0.87
CA ILE A 379 -12.40 -16.38 -2.31
C ILE A 379 -13.00 -14.97 -2.53
N PRO A 380 -12.37 -14.13 -3.38
CA PRO A 380 -12.92 -12.83 -3.79
C PRO A 380 -14.37 -12.92 -4.29
N GLY A 381 -15.22 -12.00 -3.83
CA GLY A 381 -16.65 -11.97 -4.18
C GLY A 381 -17.50 -13.06 -3.53
N GLY A 382 -16.93 -13.97 -2.73
CA GLY A 382 -17.67 -15.05 -2.07
C GLY A 382 -18.17 -16.14 -3.03
N LEU A 383 -17.48 -16.32 -4.17
CA LEU A 383 -17.79 -17.37 -5.14
C LEU A 383 -17.52 -18.77 -4.55
N HIS A 384 -18.22 -19.79 -5.09
CA HIS A 384 -17.89 -21.19 -4.81
C HIS A 384 -16.58 -21.58 -5.53
N PRO A 385 -15.74 -22.49 -5.00
CA PRO A 385 -14.56 -22.99 -5.70
C PRO A 385 -14.85 -23.44 -7.14
N ASP A 386 -15.88 -24.28 -7.35
CA ASP A 386 -16.28 -24.76 -8.68
C ASP A 386 -16.72 -23.67 -9.68
N GLU A 387 -16.99 -22.45 -9.20
CA GLU A 387 -17.34 -21.30 -10.05
C GLU A 387 -16.16 -20.33 -10.24
N THR A 388 -15.05 -20.57 -9.56
CA THR A 388 -13.85 -19.72 -9.51
C THR A 388 -12.80 -20.24 -10.49
N PRO A 389 -12.26 -19.41 -11.41
CA PRO A 389 -11.20 -19.86 -12.31
C PRO A 389 -9.93 -20.18 -11.53
N GLN A 390 -9.26 -21.27 -11.87
CA GLN A 390 -7.92 -21.51 -11.34
C GLN A 390 -6.92 -20.69 -12.16
N MET A 391 -6.43 -19.60 -11.57
CA MET A 391 -5.36 -18.80 -12.15
C MET A 391 -4.01 -19.50 -11.92
N ILE A 392 -3.17 -19.52 -12.95
CA ILE A 392 -1.75 -19.86 -12.84
C ILE A 392 -0.95 -18.59 -13.19
N ILE A 393 -0.08 -18.14 -12.28
CA ILE A 393 0.75 -16.95 -12.46
C ILE A 393 2.20 -17.39 -12.58
N MET A 394 2.68 -17.61 -13.81
CA MET A 394 4.09 -17.88 -14.03
C MET A 394 4.91 -16.60 -13.85
N THR A 395 5.91 -16.62 -12.98
CA THR A 395 6.81 -15.48 -12.74
C THR A 395 8.27 -15.86 -12.92
N PHE A 396 9.06 -14.95 -13.48
CA PHE A 396 10.49 -15.17 -13.76
C PHE A 396 11.31 -14.02 -13.21
N ASP A 397 12.34 -14.35 -12.43
CA ASP A 397 13.10 -13.39 -11.65
C ASP A 397 14.54 -13.26 -12.19
N GLY A 398 15.10 -12.05 -12.07
CA GLY A 398 16.46 -11.72 -12.49
C GLY A 398 16.57 -11.14 -13.92
N ALA A 399 17.76 -11.25 -14.50
CA ALA A 399 18.10 -10.60 -15.77
C ALA A 399 17.73 -11.46 -16.99
N ILE A 400 16.96 -10.89 -17.91
CA ILE A 400 16.68 -11.49 -19.23
C ILE A 400 17.90 -11.32 -20.14
N ASN A 401 18.39 -12.40 -20.74
CA ASN A 401 19.50 -12.39 -21.68
C ASN A 401 19.53 -13.68 -22.53
N HIS A 402 20.57 -13.82 -23.38
CA HIS A 402 20.76 -14.95 -24.29
C HIS A 402 20.81 -16.33 -23.61
N ASN A 403 20.98 -16.43 -22.30
CA ASN A 403 20.96 -17.71 -21.58
C ASN A 403 19.53 -18.22 -21.29
N ASN A 404 18.52 -17.35 -21.29
CA ASN A 404 17.18 -17.69 -20.80
C ASN A 404 16.02 -17.27 -21.72
N PHE A 405 16.21 -16.26 -22.56
CA PHE A 405 15.18 -15.75 -23.48
C PHE A 405 14.55 -16.84 -24.36
N ASP A 406 15.37 -17.68 -25.01
CA ASP A 406 14.93 -18.79 -25.85
C ASP A 406 14.12 -19.85 -25.08
N HIS A 407 14.34 -20.02 -23.78
CA HIS A 407 13.56 -20.92 -22.95
C HIS A 407 12.17 -20.30 -22.65
N TYR A 408 12.12 -19.01 -22.31
CA TYR A 408 10.86 -18.30 -22.11
C TYR A 408 10.00 -18.26 -23.37
N GLN A 409 10.59 -18.08 -24.56
CA GLN A 409 9.86 -18.14 -25.82
C GLN A 409 9.26 -19.52 -26.12
N LYS A 410 9.89 -20.62 -25.70
CA LYS A 410 9.32 -21.98 -25.84
C LYS A 410 8.17 -22.23 -24.87
N ILE A 411 8.24 -21.68 -23.66
CA ILE A 411 7.15 -21.77 -22.66
C ILE A 411 5.88 -21.10 -23.20
N PHE A 412 6.04 -19.87 -23.70
CA PHE A 412 4.97 -19.02 -24.23
C PHE A 412 4.76 -19.17 -25.75
N ALA A 413 5.05 -20.34 -26.30
CA ALA A 413 4.77 -20.67 -27.69
C ALA A 413 3.26 -20.52 -28.01
N THR A 414 2.95 -20.09 -29.23
CA THR A 414 1.60 -19.66 -29.64
C THR A 414 0.60 -20.80 -29.84
N ASP A 415 1.02 -22.05 -29.71
CA ASP A 415 0.21 -23.25 -29.78
C ASP A 415 -0.54 -23.55 -28.48
N ARG A 416 0.02 -23.14 -27.33
CA ARG A 416 -0.68 -23.14 -26.04
C ARG A 416 -1.60 -21.92 -25.93
N LEU A 417 -2.87 -22.16 -25.60
CA LEU A 417 -3.90 -21.12 -25.45
C LEU A 417 -4.71 -21.34 -24.17
N ASN A 418 -5.12 -20.25 -23.53
CA ASN A 418 -6.14 -20.24 -22.48
C ASN A 418 -7.54 -20.56 -23.07
N PRO A 419 -8.53 -20.95 -22.26
CA PRO A 419 -9.89 -21.26 -22.73
C PRO A 419 -10.62 -20.14 -23.50
N ASN A 420 -10.17 -18.89 -23.36
CA ASN A 420 -10.65 -17.73 -24.15
C ASN A 420 -9.92 -17.53 -25.49
N ASN A 421 -9.14 -18.52 -25.95
CA ASN A 421 -8.28 -18.51 -27.14
C ASN A 421 -7.14 -17.47 -27.12
N CYS A 422 -6.77 -16.94 -25.94
CA CYS A 422 -5.62 -16.06 -25.80
C CYS A 422 -4.34 -16.82 -25.43
N PRO A 423 -3.16 -16.45 -25.98
CA PRO A 423 -1.90 -17.05 -25.59
C PRO A 423 -1.59 -16.87 -24.10
N LEU A 424 -0.87 -17.83 -23.52
CA LEU A 424 -0.40 -17.78 -22.12
C LEU A 424 0.41 -16.51 -21.87
N LYS A 425 0.33 -15.97 -20.63
CA LYS A 425 1.12 -14.81 -20.21
C LYS A 425 1.79 -15.05 -18.86
N GLY A 426 3.08 -14.73 -18.77
CA GLY A 426 3.83 -14.63 -17.52
C GLY A 426 4.16 -13.20 -17.12
N THR A 427 4.75 -13.08 -15.93
CA THR A 427 5.23 -11.83 -15.31
C THR A 427 6.75 -11.93 -15.12
N PHE A 428 7.51 -10.90 -15.48
CA PHE A 428 8.96 -10.91 -15.39
C PHE A 428 9.43 -9.82 -14.42
N PHE A 429 10.02 -10.21 -13.28
CA PHE A 429 10.62 -9.31 -12.30
C PHE A 429 12.08 -9.07 -12.68
N ILE A 430 12.35 -7.96 -13.37
CA ILE A 430 13.65 -7.74 -14.02
C ILE A 430 14.66 -7.17 -13.02
N SER A 431 15.85 -7.77 -12.97
CA SER A 431 17.06 -7.19 -12.35
C SER A 431 17.97 -6.51 -13.38
N HIS A 432 18.69 -5.43 -13.03
CA HIS A 432 19.49 -4.67 -14.01
C HIS A 432 20.73 -5.41 -14.57
N GLU A 433 21.60 -5.94 -13.69
CA GLU A 433 22.92 -6.37 -14.12
C GLU A 433 22.85 -7.51 -15.16
N TYR A 434 23.58 -7.37 -16.27
CA TYR A 434 23.59 -8.29 -17.42
C TYR A 434 22.25 -8.46 -18.17
N CYS A 435 21.29 -7.55 -18.03
CA CYS A 435 20.02 -7.61 -18.76
C CYS A 435 20.12 -7.06 -20.21
N ASN A 436 19.43 -7.74 -21.14
CA ASN A 436 19.21 -7.33 -22.52
C ASN A 436 17.84 -6.63 -22.66
N TYR A 437 17.86 -5.31 -22.81
CA TYR A 437 16.65 -4.49 -22.85
C TYR A 437 15.88 -4.58 -24.17
N ASN A 438 16.51 -5.03 -25.25
CA ASN A 438 15.83 -5.38 -26.50
C ASN A 438 14.96 -6.65 -26.31
N MET A 439 15.48 -7.66 -25.62
CA MET A 439 14.72 -8.87 -25.25
C MET A 439 13.57 -8.56 -24.29
N VAL A 440 13.79 -7.73 -23.27
CA VAL A 440 12.72 -7.26 -22.37
C VAL A 440 11.65 -6.48 -23.13
N GLN A 441 12.02 -5.65 -24.10
CA GLN A 441 11.06 -4.97 -24.97
C GLN A 441 10.24 -5.97 -25.81
N SER A 442 10.84 -7.09 -26.27
CA SER A 442 10.10 -8.15 -26.96
C SER A 442 9.04 -8.78 -26.05
N LEU A 443 9.41 -9.18 -24.83
CA LEU A 443 8.45 -9.79 -23.88
C LEU A 443 7.27 -8.84 -23.58
N ALA A 444 7.58 -7.56 -23.35
CA ALA A 444 6.56 -6.52 -23.15
C ALA A 444 5.68 -6.30 -24.41
N HIS A 445 6.27 -6.35 -25.60
CA HIS A 445 5.54 -6.21 -26.87
C HIS A 445 4.54 -7.35 -27.10
N ASP A 446 4.92 -8.57 -26.69
CA ASP A 446 4.10 -9.78 -26.77
C ASP A 446 3.02 -9.83 -25.66
N GLY A 447 2.95 -8.79 -24.83
CA GLY A 447 1.93 -8.60 -23.79
C GLY A 447 2.22 -9.31 -22.48
N HIS A 448 3.45 -9.77 -22.25
CA HIS A 448 3.89 -10.19 -20.93
C HIS A 448 4.06 -9.00 -19.99
N GLU A 449 3.84 -9.22 -18.70
CA GLU A 449 3.98 -8.16 -17.71
C GLU A 449 5.44 -7.99 -17.29
N ILE A 450 5.92 -6.75 -17.26
CA ILE A 450 7.27 -6.41 -16.83
C ILE A 450 7.18 -5.64 -15.51
N ALA A 451 7.75 -6.24 -14.47
CA ALA A 451 7.82 -5.74 -13.10
C ALA A 451 9.29 -5.49 -12.73
N THR A 452 9.53 -4.76 -11.64
CA THR A 452 10.89 -4.51 -11.14
C THR A 452 11.29 -5.52 -10.06
N GLU A 453 12.47 -6.11 -10.18
CA GLU A 453 13.20 -6.61 -9.02
C GLU A 453 14.06 -5.46 -8.45
N THR A 454 15.36 -5.39 -8.70
CA THR A 454 16.23 -4.27 -8.26
C THR A 454 17.34 -3.96 -9.27
N ILE A 455 18.12 -2.90 -9.06
CA ILE A 455 19.32 -2.63 -9.84
C ILE A 455 20.43 -3.60 -9.43
N SER A 456 20.76 -3.64 -8.14
CA SER A 456 22.01 -4.27 -7.67
C SER A 456 21.84 -5.65 -7.00
N LEU A 457 20.61 -6.09 -6.72
CA LEU A 457 20.32 -7.26 -5.90
C LEU A 457 21.02 -7.19 -4.51
N GLN A 458 21.14 -5.98 -3.94
CA GLN A 458 21.86 -5.76 -2.69
C GLN A 458 21.31 -6.63 -1.54
N LYS A 459 22.19 -7.41 -0.92
CA LYS A 459 21.92 -8.12 0.34
C LYS A 459 21.77 -7.13 1.49
N GLY A 460 20.77 -7.35 2.36
CA GLY A 460 20.49 -6.47 3.48
C GLY A 460 19.65 -5.25 3.11
N LEU A 461 19.06 -5.20 1.90
CA LEU A 461 18.11 -4.15 1.48
C LEU A 461 16.89 -4.10 2.41
N GLU A 462 16.51 -5.25 2.98
CA GLU A 462 15.42 -5.40 3.94
C GLU A 462 15.51 -4.48 5.17
N ASP A 463 16.72 -4.07 5.56
CA ASP A 463 17.00 -3.19 6.69
C ASP A 463 17.54 -1.79 6.27
N LYS A 464 17.38 -1.42 4.99
CA LYS A 464 17.79 -0.09 4.47
C LYS A 464 16.72 0.99 4.60
N GLY A 465 17.15 2.23 4.40
CA GLY A 465 16.32 3.42 4.45
C GLY A 465 15.53 3.66 3.15
N TYR A 466 14.71 4.70 3.18
CA TYR A 466 13.81 5.06 2.10
C TYR A 466 14.57 5.37 0.80
N GLU A 467 15.66 6.14 0.88
CA GLU A 467 16.46 6.53 -0.28
C GLU A 467 17.12 5.34 -0.99
N GLU A 468 17.57 4.31 -0.25
CA GLU A 468 18.10 3.09 -0.88
C GLU A 468 17.00 2.29 -1.60
N TRP A 469 15.83 2.12 -0.98
CA TRP A 469 14.67 1.48 -1.64
C TRP A 469 14.21 2.27 -2.87
N VAL A 470 14.22 3.61 -2.81
CA VAL A 470 13.92 4.46 -3.97
C VAL A 470 14.98 4.27 -5.07
N GLY A 471 16.26 4.30 -4.72
CA GLY A 471 17.37 4.13 -5.67
C GLY A 471 17.34 2.79 -6.41
N GLU A 472 17.04 1.70 -5.71
CA GLU A 472 16.89 0.37 -6.31
C GLU A 472 15.61 0.25 -7.15
N MET A 473 14.44 0.52 -6.55
CA MET A 473 13.15 0.23 -7.19
C MET A 473 12.79 1.22 -8.29
N ILE A 474 12.96 2.52 -8.02
CA ILE A 474 12.57 3.60 -8.96
C ILE A 474 13.64 3.79 -10.01
N GLY A 475 14.92 3.60 -9.64
CA GLY A 475 16.01 3.48 -10.60
C GLY A 475 15.77 2.36 -11.61
N MET A 476 15.43 1.15 -11.16
CA MET A 476 15.17 0.05 -12.09
C MET A 476 13.96 0.31 -13.00
N ARG A 477 12.90 0.94 -12.47
CA ARG A 477 11.72 1.37 -13.25
C ARG A 477 12.08 2.40 -14.33
N GLU A 478 12.96 3.38 -14.04
CA GLU A 478 13.43 4.35 -15.03
C GLU A 478 14.39 3.72 -16.06
N ILE A 479 15.24 2.77 -15.66
CA ILE A 479 16.08 1.99 -16.58
C ILE A 479 15.20 1.24 -17.60
N LEU A 480 14.19 0.49 -17.14
CA LEU A 480 13.25 -0.24 -18.01
C LEU A 480 12.49 0.70 -18.96
N LYS A 481 11.97 1.81 -18.44
CA LYS A 481 11.30 2.85 -19.21
C LYS A 481 12.19 3.43 -20.32
N HIS A 482 13.44 3.73 -19.99
CA HIS A 482 14.37 4.30 -20.96
C HIS A 482 14.81 3.26 -22.00
N PHE A 483 15.41 2.16 -21.55
CA PHE A 483 16.12 1.21 -22.41
C PHE A 483 15.24 0.13 -23.08
N SER A 484 14.07 -0.19 -22.52
CA SER A 484 13.06 -1.06 -23.16
C SER A 484 11.84 -0.31 -23.71
N ASN A 485 11.79 1.02 -23.58
CA ASN A 485 10.68 1.85 -24.10
C ASN A 485 9.30 1.46 -23.53
N ILE A 486 9.25 1.01 -22.28
CA ILE A 486 8.01 0.63 -21.57
C ILE A 486 7.48 1.86 -20.82
N SER A 487 6.16 2.10 -20.82
CA SER A 487 5.59 3.16 -19.99
C SER A 487 5.67 2.82 -18.50
N ILE A 488 5.98 3.80 -17.65
CA ILE A 488 5.92 3.63 -16.18
C ILE A 488 4.54 3.12 -15.74
N SER A 489 3.47 3.52 -16.44
CA SER A 489 2.09 3.08 -16.16
C SER A 489 1.86 1.58 -16.30
N GLU A 490 2.75 0.87 -17.01
CA GLU A 490 2.67 -0.59 -17.17
C GLU A 490 3.63 -1.33 -16.21
N ILE A 491 4.64 -0.64 -15.63
CA ILE A 491 5.60 -1.22 -14.68
C ILE A 491 5.06 -1.06 -13.25
N VAL A 492 3.97 -1.77 -12.96
CA VAL A 492 3.15 -1.56 -11.75
C VAL A 492 3.43 -2.52 -10.60
N GLY A 493 4.14 -3.62 -10.86
CA GLY A 493 4.52 -4.63 -9.89
C GLY A 493 5.98 -4.53 -9.44
N MET A 494 6.25 -4.99 -8.23
CA MET A 494 7.62 -5.22 -7.76
C MET A 494 7.80 -6.50 -6.95
N ARG A 495 9.07 -6.92 -6.81
CA ARG A 495 9.53 -7.99 -5.92
C ARG A 495 10.87 -7.61 -5.29
N ALA A 496 10.97 -7.77 -3.97
CA ALA A 496 12.18 -7.55 -3.20
C ALA A 496 13.18 -8.70 -3.44
N PRO A 497 14.49 -8.41 -3.48
CA PRO A 497 15.50 -9.42 -3.76
C PRO A 497 15.50 -10.48 -2.66
N TYR A 498 15.67 -11.74 -3.05
CA TYR A 498 15.70 -12.90 -2.15
C TYR A 498 14.42 -13.13 -1.31
N LEU A 499 13.28 -12.57 -1.72
CA LEU A 499 12.00 -12.60 -0.97
C LEU A 499 12.14 -12.11 0.47
N LYS A 500 12.87 -10.99 0.62
CA LYS A 500 13.02 -10.29 1.89
C LYS A 500 12.39 -8.90 1.83
N PRO A 501 11.12 -8.75 2.27
CA PRO A 501 10.47 -7.45 2.30
C PRO A 501 11.22 -6.43 3.17
N GLY A 502 11.12 -5.14 2.84
CA GLY A 502 11.78 -4.01 3.50
C GLY A 502 10.98 -3.36 4.61
N ARG A 503 10.40 -4.16 5.51
CA ARG A 503 9.63 -3.73 6.68
C ARG A 503 8.52 -2.77 6.27
N ASN A 504 8.48 -1.56 6.83
CA ASN A 504 7.55 -0.50 6.42
C ASN A 504 8.15 0.43 5.36
N THR A 505 9.47 0.36 5.13
CA THR A 505 10.21 1.26 4.23
C THR A 505 9.88 0.97 2.77
N GLN A 506 9.95 -0.29 2.36
CA GLN A 506 9.59 -0.73 1.01
C GLN A 506 8.17 -0.30 0.64
N TYR A 507 7.19 -0.63 1.49
CA TYR A 507 5.78 -0.36 1.17
C TYR A 507 5.45 1.14 1.18
N LYS A 508 6.25 1.95 1.89
CA LYS A 508 6.18 3.41 1.76
C LYS A 508 6.65 3.90 0.39
N VAL A 509 7.75 3.34 -0.14
CA VAL A 509 8.20 3.61 -1.52
C VAL A 509 7.15 3.13 -2.55
N VAL A 510 6.55 1.96 -2.35
CA VAL A 510 5.43 1.43 -3.16
C VAL A 510 4.25 2.42 -3.21
N GLU A 511 3.78 2.89 -2.05
CA GLU A 511 2.67 3.86 -1.92
C GLU A 511 3.00 5.22 -2.58
N ASP A 512 4.20 5.75 -2.33
CA ASP A 512 4.60 7.08 -2.79
C ASP A 512 4.82 7.10 -4.30
N PHE A 513 5.47 6.09 -4.85
CA PHE A 513 5.75 6.00 -6.29
C PHE A 513 4.65 5.30 -7.09
N GLY A 514 3.61 4.77 -6.45
CA GLY A 514 2.45 4.20 -7.13
C GLY A 514 2.77 2.90 -7.86
N TYR A 515 3.48 1.99 -7.20
CA TYR A 515 3.31 0.57 -7.51
C TYR A 515 1.89 0.14 -7.09
N ILE A 516 1.27 -0.77 -7.85
CA ILE A 516 -0.04 -1.34 -7.52
C ILE A 516 0.14 -2.50 -6.53
N TYR A 517 1.18 -3.30 -6.74
CA TYR A 517 1.42 -4.48 -5.92
C TYR A 517 2.89 -4.76 -5.64
N ASP A 518 3.10 -5.45 -4.54
CA ASP A 518 4.30 -6.18 -4.20
C ASP A 518 4.05 -7.69 -4.30
N SER A 519 5.10 -8.46 -4.54
CA SER A 519 5.10 -9.92 -4.46
C SER A 519 6.41 -10.37 -3.83
N SER A 520 6.56 -10.07 -2.54
CA SER A 520 7.79 -10.35 -1.79
C SER A 520 7.57 -11.20 -0.55
N ILE A 521 6.33 -11.31 -0.07
CA ILE A 521 6.01 -11.99 1.18
C ILE A 521 5.84 -13.50 0.90
N GLY A 522 6.86 -14.28 1.25
CA GLY A 522 6.78 -15.74 1.28
C GLY A 522 5.97 -16.27 2.47
N ILE A 523 5.09 -17.23 2.22
CA ILE A 523 4.26 -17.92 3.22
C ILE A 523 4.84 -19.31 3.49
N SER A 524 4.77 -19.77 4.73
CA SER A 524 5.01 -21.18 5.08
C SER A 524 4.05 -22.14 4.34
N PRO A 525 4.40 -23.43 4.20
CA PRO A 525 3.48 -24.49 3.78
C PRO A 525 2.14 -24.42 4.54
N LEU A 526 1.05 -24.21 3.79
CA LEU A 526 -0.31 -24.26 4.28
C LEU A 526 -1.12 -25.18 3.36
N LYS A 527 -2.01 -25.98 3.97
CA LYS A 527 -2.91 -26.85 3.21
C LYS A 527 -3.83 -26.03 2.31
N VAL A 528 -4.53 -25.06 2.90
CA VAL A 528 -5.32 -24.07 2.15
C VAL A 528 -4.41 -22.89 1.78
N PRO A 529 -4.16 -22.61 0.49
CA PRO A 529 -3.32 -21.49 0.08
C PRO A 529 -3.99 -20.13 0.31
N ILE A 530 -3.19 -19.07 0.43
CA ILE A 530 -3.64 -17.70 0.69
C ILE A 530 -3.89 -16.96 -0.61
N TRP A 531 -5.02 -16.28 -0.70
CA TRP A 531 -5.35 -15.34 -1.77
C TRP A 531 -4.57 -14.02 -1.63
N PRO A 532 -4.21 -13.33 -2.73
CA PRO A 532 -3.71 -11.95 -2.68
C PRO A 532 -4.63 -11.04 -1.88
N TYR A 533 -4.05 -10.09 -1.14
CA TYR A 533 -4.76 -9.22 -0.20
C TYR A 533 -4.19 -7.80 -0.26
N THR A 534 -4.94 -6.80 0.22
CA THR A 534 -4.41 -5.43 0.37
C THR A 534 -3.84 -5.19 1.76
N LEU A 535 -2.85 -4.30 1.82
CA LEU A 535 -2.14 -3.91 3.04
C LEU A 535 -2.85 -2.79 3.82
N ASP A 536 -4.12 -2.49 3.52
CA ASP A 536 -4.99 -1.67 4.37
C ASP A 536 -5.06 -2.20 5.81
N TYR A 537 -5.00 -3.53 5.96
CA TYR A 537 -5.05 -4.24 7.23
C TYR A 537 -3.81 -5.12 7.43
N LYS A 538 -3.63 -5.62 8.65
CA LYS A 538 -2.57 -6.55 9.02
C LYS A 538 -2.62 -7.81 8.15
N ILE A 539 -1.45 -8.23 7.67
CA ILE A 539 -1.26 -9.48 6.93
C ILE A 539 -1.92 -10.67 7.65
N PRO A 540 -2.61 -11.57 6.92
CA PRO A 540 -3.46 -12.59 7.53
C PRO A 540 -2.71 -13.85 8.01
N HIS A 541 -1.40 -13.92 7.78
CA HIS A 541 -0.55 -15.08 8.09
C HIS A 541 0.72 -14.67 8.86
N GLU A 542 1.55 -15.65 9.24
CA GLU A 542 2.82 -15.40 9.91
C GLU A 542 3.87 -14.79 8.96
N CYS A 543 4.65 -13.82 9.45
CA CYS A 543 5.77 -13.25 8.71
C CYS A 543 7.04 -14.09 8.85
N LYS A 544 7.22 -15.09 7.98
CA LYS A 544 8.41 -15.97 8.02
C LYS A 544 9.73 -15.22 7.79
N ALA A 545 9.73 -14.16 6.99
CA ALA A 545 10.91 -13.35 6.71
C ALA A 545 11.38 -12.48 7.91
N GLY A 546 10.51 -12.23 8.90
CA GLY A 546 10.78 -11.31 10.01
C GLY A 546 10.85 -9.82 9.62
N THR A 547 10.58 -9.50 8.34
CA THR A 547 10.76 -8.17 7.74
C THR A 547 9.53 -7.68 6.96
N CYS A 548 8.35 -8.29 7.14
CA CYS A 548 7.10 -7.88 6.50
C CYS A 548 6.59 -6.52 7.07
N PRO A 549 5.61 -5.85 6.41
CA PRO A 549 5.08 -4.60 6.91
C PRO A 549 4.26 -4.81 8.19
N THR A 550 4.31 -3.81 9.07
CA THR A 550 3.54 -3.77 10.33
C THR A 550 2.53 -2.63 10.38
N LYS A 551 2.66 -1.67 9.48
CA LYS A 551 1.74 -0.53 9.29
C LYS A 551 0.76 -0.80 8.14
N SER A 552 -0.32 -0.04 8.10
CA SER A 552 -1.25 -0.06 6.97
C SER A 552 -0.69 0.73 5.77
N PHE A 553 -0.81 0.16 4.57
CA PHE A 553 -0.51 0.77 3.28
C PHE A 553 -1.74 0.67 2.35
N PRO A 554 -2.75 1.55 2.52
CA PRO A 554 -4.05 1.40 1.89
C PRO A 554 -4.02 1.31 0.36
N GLY A 555 -4.68 0.27 -0.20
CA GLY A 555 -4.75 0.03 -1.64
C GLY A 555 -3.47 -0.53 -2.29
N VAL A 556 -2.42 -0.80 -1.51
CA VAL A 556 -1.27 -1.60 -1.97
C VAL A 556 -1.63 -3.08 -1.86
N TRP A 557 -1.49 -3.82 -2.95
CA TRP A 557 -1.71 -5.26 -2.98
C TRP A 557 -0.43 -6.05 -2.65
N GLU A 558 -0.57 -7.14 -1.92
CA GLU A 558 0.43 -8.21 -1.84
C GLU A 558 -0.07 -9.41 -2.66
N LEU A 559 0.77 -9.92 -3.55
CA LEU A 559 0.62 -11.24 -4.17
C LEU A 559 1.59 -12.19 -3.46
N PRO A 560 1.15 -12.87 -2.39
CA PRO A 560 2.07 -13.59 -1.53
C PRO A 560 2.49 -14.91 -2.18
N LEU A 561 3.72 -15.32 -1.91
CA LEU A 561 4.28 -16.56 -2.45
C LEU A 561 3.94 -17.71 -1.50
N ASN A 562 2.84 -18.40 -1.77
CA ASN A 562 2.50 -19.66 -1.13
C ASN A 562 3.60 -20.69 -1.41
N ALA A 563 4.30 -21.19 -0.39
CA ALA A 563 5.34 -22.19 -0.60
C ALA A 563 4.77 -23.46 -1.27
N HIS A 564 5.47 -23.94 -2.29
CA HIS A 564 5.21 -25.20 -2.97
C HIS A 564 5.62 -26.38 -2.07
N TYR A 565 4.79 -27.42 -2.03
CA TYR A 565 5.07 -28.71 -1.37
C TYR A 565 3.96 -29.73 -1.69
N VAL A 566 4.32 -31.02 -1.68
CA VAL A 566 3.42 -32.19 -1.79
C VAL A 566 3.13 -32.80 -0.42
N GLU A 567 2.03 -33.57 -0.23
CA GLU A 567 1.65 -34.05 1.12
C GLU A 567 2.68 -35.02 1.73
N SER A 568 3.46 -35.73 0.90
CA SER A 568 4.59 -36.56 1.34
C SER A 568 5.79 -35.75 1.86
N TYR A 569 5.83 -34.44 1.61
CA TYR A 569 6.99 -33.54 1.73
C TYR A 569 8.23 -33.98 0.94
N GLU A 570 8.08 -34.87 -0.04
CA GLU A 570 9.14 -35.22 -0.97
C GLU A 570 9.49 -33.99 -1.82
N GLY A 571 10.77 -33.64 -1.87
CA GLY A 571 11.25 -32.36 -2.42
C GLY A 571 11.20 -31.16 -1.46
N GLY A 572 10.66 -31.31 -0.25
CA GLY A 572 10.65 -30.26 0.78
C GLY A 572 9.69 -29.11 0.47
N HIS A 573 9.92 -27.96 1.12
CA HIS A 573 9.13 -26.74 0.90
C HIS A 573 9.96 -25.65 0.23
N CYS A 574 9.37 -24.94 -0.73
CA CYS A 574 10.12 -24.04 -1.60
C CYS A 574 9.26 -22.83 -2.02
N PRO A 575 9.69 -21.59 -1.73
CA PRO A 575 9.04 -20.38 -2.29
C PRO A 575 9.32 -20.20 -3.79
N TYR A 576 10.46 -20.70 -4.28
CA TYR A 576 10.84 -20.76 -5.69
C TYR A 576 10.91 -22.20 -6.18
N LEU A 577 10.42 -22.48 -7.37
CA LEU A 577 10.41 -23.85 -7.90
C LEU A 577 11.83 -24.41 -8.10
N ASP A 578 12.81 -23.57 -8.46
CA ASP A 578 14.23 -23.99 -8.54
C ASP A 578 14.91 -24.25 -7.17
N GLN A 579 14.19 -24.04 -6.06
CA GLN A 579 14.63 -24.38 -4.71
C GLN A 579 13.99 -25.67 -4.16
N CYS A 580 13.08 -26.31 -4.92
CA CYS A 580 12.50 -27.60 -4.57
C CYS A 580 13.50 -28.74 -4.84
N VAL A 581 13.56 -29.74 -3.96
CA VAL A 581 14.57 -30.82 -4.02
C VAL A 581 14.05 -32.02 -4.82
N LEU A 582 13.90 -31.85 -6.13
CA LEU A 582 13.38 -32.90 -7.02
C LEU A 582 14.47 -33.97 -7.28
N HIS A 583 14.38 -35.11 -6.61
CA HIS A 583 15.51 -36.03 -6.43
C HIS A 583 16.01 -36.70 -7.71
N ASN A 584 15.14 -37.38 -8.47
CA ASN A 584 15.60 -38.20 -9.60
C ASN A 584 15.76 -37.39 -10.91
N HIS A 585 15.28 -36.14 -10.92
CA HIS A 585 15.22 -35.29 -12.12
C HIS A 585 14.62 -36.03 -13.32
N ASP A 586 13.56 -36.84 -13.12
CA ASP A 586 12.83 -37.45 -14.21
C ASP A 586 11.68 -36.53 -14.68
N PRO A 587 11.48 -36.32 -15.99
CA PRO A 587 10.41 -35.45 -16.48
C PRO A 587 8.99 -35.91 -16.17
N GLU A 588 8.73 -37.18 -15.85
CA GLU A 588 7.43 -37.66 -15.37
C GLU A 588 7.28 -37.32 -13.88
N GLU A 589 8.25 -37.63 -13.03
CA GLU A 589 8.20 -37.28 -11.60
C GLU A 589 8.04 -35.76 -11.37
N VAL A 590 8.74 -34.93 -12.16
CA VAL A 590 8.58 -33.47 -12.11
C VAL A 590 7.15 -33.06 -12.51
N PHE A 591 6.56 -33.73 -13.49
CA PHE A 591 5.19 -33.47 -13.92
C PHE A 591 4.16 -33.88 -12.85
N GLU A 592 4.29 -35.09 -12.31
CA GLU A 592 3.44 -35.62 -11.24
C GLU A 592 3.51 -34.74 -9.97
N TRP A 593 4.71 -34.30 -9.59
CA TRP A 593 4.92 -33.40 -8.44
C TRP A 593 4.26 -32.03 -8.66
N LEU A 594 4.43 -31.43 -9.84
CA LEU A 594 3.76 -30.15 -10.19
C LEU A 594 2.23 -30.32 -10.25
N GLN A 595 1.75 -31.48 -10.68
CA GLN A 595 0.31 -31.80 -10.71
C GLN A 595 -0.27 -31.96 -9.30
N GLU A 596 0.41 -32.65 -8.38
CA GLU A 596 -0.03 -32.77 -6.98
C GLU A 596 -0.05 -31.40 -6.28
N ASP A 597 1.04 -30.63 -6.40
CA ASP A 597 1.12 -29.29 -5.80
C ASP A 597 0.10 -28.32 -6.41
N PHE A 598 -0.24 -28.43 -7.70
CA PHE A 598 -1.35 -27.70 -8.33
C PHE A 598 -2.72 -28.12 -7.77
N ASN A 599 -2.97 -29.43 -7.60
CA ASN A 599 -4.24 -29.96 -7.10
C ASN A 599 -4.56 -29.41 -5.70
N ARG A 600 -3.54 -29.15 -4.86
CA ARG A 600 -3.68 -28.46 -3.58
C ARG A 600 -4.42 -27.11 -3.69
N TYR A 601 -4.28 -26.38 -4.78
CA TYR A 601 -5.00 -25.12 -5.04
C TYR A 601 -6.36 -25.41 -5.67
N TYR A 602 -6.35 -26.23 -6.74
CA TYR A 602 -7.49 -26.50 -7.62
C TYR A 602 -8.68 -27.17 -6.92
N GLU A 603 -8.42 -28.09 -5.99
CA GLU A 603 -9.42 -28.83 -5.22
C GLU A 603 -9.88 -28.12 -3.92
N GLN A 604 -9.27 -26.99 -3.56
CA GLN A 604 -9.55 -26.27 -2.32
C GLN A 604 -10.24 -24.93 -2.55
N ASN A 605 -9.50 -23.82 -2.45
CA ASN A 605 -10.06 -22.47 -2.56
C ASN A 605 -9.67 -21.75 -3.86
N ARG A 606 -8.98 -22.43 -4.77
CA ARG A 606 -8.54 -21.91 -6.08
C ARG A 606 -7.80 -20.58 -6.04
N ALA A 607 -7.07 -20.32 -4.95
CA ALA A 607 -6.12 -19.22 -4.90
C ALA A 607 -5.15 -19.29 -6.09
N PRO A 608 -4.62 -18.14 -6.59
CA PRO A 608 -3.73 -18.15 -7.74
C PRO A 608 -2.50 -19.02 -7.49
N TYR A 609 -2.29 -20.00 -8.37
CA TYR A 609 -1.13 -20.86 -8.35
C TYR A 609 0.05 -20.12 -8.97
N MET A 610 0.80 -19.40 -8.14
CA MET A 610 2.01 -18.71 -8.59
C MET A 610 3.11 -19.74 -8.81
N MET A 611 3.80 -19.68 -9.95
CA MET A 611 4.95 -20.52 -10.28
C MET A 611 6.17 -19.62 -10.52
N PRO A 612 6.97 -19.32 -9.48
CA PRO A 612 8.13 -18.44 -9.55
C PRO A 612 9.42 -19.21 -9.84
N PHE A 613 10.15 -18.77 -10.87
CA PHE A 613 11.36 -19.41 -11.38
C PHE A 613 12.54 -18.44 -11.50
N HIS A 614 13.74 -18.90 -11.15
CA HIS A 614 14.97 -18.32 -11.69
C HIS A 614 15.43 -19.06 -12.97
N THR A 615 16.44 -18.49 -13.65
CA THR A 615 17.10 -19.14 -14.79
C THR A 615 17.66 -20.55 -14.49
N ASN A 616 17.87 -20.91 -13.21
CA ASN A 616 18.42 -22.20 -12.78
C ASN A 616 17.52 -23.37 -13.20
N TRP A 617 16.19 -23.22 -13.13
CA TRP A 617 15.24 -24.25 -13.56
C TRP A 617 15.48 -24.70 -15.00
N PHE A 618 15.80 -23.75 -15.88
CA PHE A 618 16.00 -23.97 -17.32
C PHE A 618 17.41 -24.46 -17.68
N GLN A 619 18.34 -24.53 -16.71
CA GLN A 619 19.64 -25.18 -16.91
C GLN A 619 19.53 -26.71 -16.89
N ILE A 620 18.46 -27.26 -16.28
CA ILE A 620 18.22 -28.69 -16.20
C ILE A 620 17.07 -29.05 -17.16
N LYS A 621 17.42 -29.78 -18.23
CA LYS A 621 16.49 -30.09 -19.34
C LYS A 621 15.29 -30.91 -18.89
N GLU A 622 15.48 -31.71 -17.86
CA GLU A 622 14.47 -32.60 -17.32
C GLU A 622 13.41 -31.83 -16.53
N LEU A 623 13.81 -30.76 -15.81
CA LEU A 623 12.90 -29.81 -15.17
C LEU A 623 12.12 -29.00 -16.22
N GLU A 624 12.78 -28.52 -17.27
CA GLU A 624 12.13 -27.84 -18.41
C GLU A 624 11.10 -28.76 -19.10
N ARG A 625 11.43 -30.04 -19.30
CA ARG A 625 10.53 -31.05 -19.88
C ARG A 625 9.33 -31.38 -18.99
N GLY A 626 9.55 -31.56 -17.69
CA GLY A 626 8.47 -31.80 -16.73
C GLY A 626 7.51 -30.61 -16.65
N LEU A 627 8.05 -29.39 -16.62
CA LEU A 627 7.25 -28.17 -16.76
C LEU A 627 6.48 -28.15 -18.09
N SER A 628 7.10 -28.51 -19.21
CA SER A 628 6.39 -28.59 -20.50
C SER A 628 5.19 -29.53 -20.44
N LYS A 629 5.36 -30.75 -19.90
CA LYS A 629 4.25 -31.70 -19.71
C LYS A 629 3.15 -31.12 -18.82
N PHE A 630 3.53 -30.45 -17.72
CA PHE A 630 2.57 -29.79 -16.83
C PHE A 630 1.75 -28.73 -17.57
N LEU A 631 2.40 -27.89 -18.38
CA LEU A 631 1.72 -26.86 -19.19
C LEU A 631 0.79 -27.51 -20.23
N ASP A 632 1.27 -28.54 -20.94
CA ASP A 632 0.51 -29.27 -21.96
C ASP A 632 -0.72 -29.99 -21.37
N TRP A 633 -0.64 -30.46 -20.12
CA TRP A 633 -1.77 -30.99 -19.36
C TRP A 633 -2.72 -29.88 -18.87
N ALA A 634 -2.19 -28.84 -18.23
CA ALA A 634 -2.99 -27.80 -17.58
C ALA A 634 -3.86 -27.01 -18.58
N VAL A 635 -3.39 -26.80 -19.82
CA VAL A 635 -4.22 -26.15 -20.88
C VAL A 635 -5.38 -27.02 -21.37
N THR A 636 -5.44 -28.31 -21.00
CA THR A 636 -6.61 -29.16 -21.29
C THR A 636 -7.78 -28.93 -20.33
N LEU A 637 -7.53 -28.26 -19.19
CA LEU A 637 -8.54 -27.97 -18.18
C LEU A 637 -9.34 -26.71 -18.56
N PRO A 638 -10.69 -26.79 -18.65
CA PRO A 638 -11.52 -25.75 -19.27
C PRO A 638 -11.70 -24.48 -18.42
N ASP A 639 -11.26 -24.50 -17.16
CA ASP A 639 -11.40 -23.47 -16.13
C ASP A 639 -10.05 -22.97 -15.57
N VAL A 640 -8.94 -23.39 -16.18
CA VAL A 640 -7.57 -22.96 -15.84
C VAL A 640 -7.12 -21.84 -16.79
N TYR A 641 -6.51 -20.79 -16.23
CA TYR A 641 -6.06 -19.63 -16.98
C TYR A 641 -4.65 -19.20 -16.56
N PHE A 642 -3.72 -19.18 -17.51
CA PHE A 642 -2.38 -18.62 -17.36
C PHE A 642 -2.42 -17.11 -17.60
N VAL A 643 -2.22 -16.34 -16.54
CA VAL A 643 -2.41 -14.89 -16.51
C VAL A 643 -1.24 -14.18 -15.83
N THR A 644 -1.03 -12.92 -16.19
CA THR A 644 -0.06 -12.07 -15.46
C THR A 644 -0.56 -11.72 -14.06
N ALA A 645 0.33 -11.25 -13.19
CA ALA A 645 0.00 -10.78 -11.85
C ALA A 645 -1.08 -9.67 -11.85
N THR A 646 -0.94 -8.67 -12.71
CA THR A 646 -1.93 -7.59 -12.91
C THR A 646 -3.24 -8.13 -13.48
N GLN A 647 -3.22 -9.12 -14.37
CA GLN A 647 -4.43 -9.76 -14.87
C GLN A 647 -5.17 -10.53 -13.77
N ALA A 648 -4.45 -11.25 -12.90
CA ALA A 648 -5.03 -11.91 -11.74
C ALA A 648 -5.67 -10.89 -10.78
N LEU A 649 -4.97 -9.78 -10.45
CA LEU A 649 -5.54 -8.67 -9.68
C LEU A 649 -6.78 -8.05 -10.33
N THR A 650 -6.82 -7.95 -11.67
CA THR A 650 -7.97 -7.42 -12.40
C THR A 650 -9.21 -8.32 -12.22
N TRP A 651 -9.03 -9.65 -12.11
CA TRP A 651 -10.12 -10.54 -11.74
C TRP A 651 -10.45 -10.47 -10.24
N ILE A 652 -9.45 -10.43 -9.36
CA ILE A 652 -9.66 -10.36 -7.89
C ILE A 652 -10.43 -9.09 -7.49
N THR A 653 -10.21 -7.98 -8.21
CA THR A 653 -10.89 -6.69 -7.97
C THR A 653 -12.33 -6.64 -8.50
N ASP A 654 -12.66 -7.43 -9.54
CA ASP A 654 -14.03 -7.58 -10.07
C ASP A 654 -14.36 -9.06 -10.38
N PRO A 655 -14.52 -9.92 -9.35
CA PRO A 655 -14.56 -11.36 -9.50
C PRO A 655 -15.79 -11.83 -10.29
N LYS A 656 -15.53 -12.57 -11.37
CA LYS A 656 -16.56 -13.16 -12.25
C LYS A 656 -16.52 -14.69 -12.23
N PRO A 657 -17.69 -15.37 -12.20
CA PRO A 657 -17.75 -16.82 -12.38
C PRO A 657 -17.15 -17.27 -13.72
N ILE A 658 -16.57 -18.48 -13.77
CA ILE A 658 -15.93 -19.07 -14.97
C ILE A 658 -16.75 -18.87 -16.26
N LYS A 659 -18.06 -19.10 -16.19
CA LYS A 659 -19.00 -19.01 -17.33
C LYS A 659 -19.02 -17.62 -18.01
N SER A 660 -18.55 -16.58 -17.34
CA SER A 660 -18.49 -15.21 -17.87
C SER A 660 -17.10 -14.80 -18.41
N LEU A 661 -16.07 -15.64 -18.25
CA LEU A 661 -14.68 -15.24 -18.51
C LEU A 661 -14.27 -15.22 -19.98
N ASN A 662 -14.98 -15.94 -20.85
CA ASN A 662 -14.70 -15.93 -22.30
C ASN A 662 -14.76 -14.52 -22.92
N ASN A 663 -15.52 -13.59 -22.32
CA ASN A 663 -15.65 -12.20 -22.75
C ASN A 663 -15.09 -11.21 -21.71
N PHE A 664 -14.32 -11.65 -20.72
CA PHE A 664 -13.79 -10.76 -19.68
C PHE A 664 -12.68 -9.87 -20.23
N GLU A 665 -12.94 -8.56 -20.24
CA GLU A 665 -12.07 -7.56 -20.87
C GLU A 665 -10.65 -7.55 -20.28
N GLY A 666 -10.52 -7.71 -18.96
CA GLY A 666 -9.21 -7.74 -18.27
C GLY A 666 -8.27 -8.85 -18.75
N TRP A 667 -8.81 -9.95 -19.29
CA TRP A 667 -8.04 -11.08 -19.82
C TRP A 667 -8.10 -11.16 -21.36
N SER A 668 -8.59 -10.12 -22.02
CA SER A 668 -8.61 -10.05 -23.48
C SER A 668 -7.19 -9.87 -24.03
N CYS A 669 -6.83 -10.68 -25.03
CA CYS A 669 -5.60 -10.56 -25.80
C CYS A 669 -5.68 -9.49 -26.92
N LYS A 670 -6.69 -8.61 -26.89
CA LYS A 670 -6.68 -7.38 -27.69
C LYS A 670 -5.45 -6.56 -27.31
N ARG A 671 -4.68 -6.13 -28.31
CA ARG A 671 -3.48 -5.32 -28.10
C ARG A 671 -3.86 -3.99 -27.43
N LYS A 672 -3.36 -3.75 -26.21
CA LYS A 672 -3.49 -2.45 -25.53
C LYS A 672 -2.60 -1.41 -26.22
N GLU A 673 -3.07 -0.17 -26.31
CA GLU A 673 -2.33 0.93 -26.96
C GLU A 673 -1.05 1.32 -26.19
N ASN A 674 -1.00 1.09 -24.88
CA ASN A 674 0.13 1.40 -24.01
C ASN A 674 1.32 0.42 -24.14
N LEU A 675 1.14 -0.75 -24.77
CA LEU A 675 2.21 -1.74 -24.93
C LEU A 675 3.28 -1.22 -25.91
N PRO A 676 4.57 -1.46 -25.64
CA PRO A 676 5.64 -0.93 -26.48
C PRO A 676 5.52 -1.42 -27.94
N GLY A 677 5.97 -0.58 -28.87
CA GLY A 677 6.22 -0.98 -30.25
C GLY A 677 7.24 -2.13 -30.34
N PRO A 678 7.31 -2.82 -31.49
CA PRO A 678 8.19 -3.99 -31.63
C PRO A 678 9.65 -3.61 -31.36
N PRO A 679 10.47 -4.55 -30.85
CA PRO A 679 11.90 -4.33 -30.72
C PRO A 679 12.53 -4.04 -32.09
N CYS A 680 13.60 -3.26 -32.09
CA CYS A 680 14.42 -3.00 -33.27
C CYS A 680 15.15 -4.28 -33.72
N ASN A 681 15.25 -4.48 -35.03
CA ASN A 681 15.92 -5.65 -35.61
C ASN A 681 17.42 -5.73 -35.29
N ASN A 682 18.08 -4.57 -35.16
CA ASN A 682 19.51 -4.45 -34.89
C ASN A 682 19.72 -3.63 -33.59
N PRO A 683 19.75 -4.26 -32.41
CA PRO A 683 20.01 -3.56 -31.15
C PRO A 683 21.45 -3.06 -31.08
N ASN A 684 21.63 -1.89 -30.43
CA ASN A 684 22.93 -1.36 -30.09
C ASN A 684 23.55 -2.21 -28.97
N LYS A 685 24.82 -2.58 -29.14
CA LYS A 685 25.60 -3.37 -28.17
C LYS A 685 26.62 -2.47 -27.48
N CYS A 686 26.23 -1.95 -26.33
CA CYS A 686 26.97 -0.92 -25.62
C CYS A 686 27.99 -1.56 -24.68
N ALA A 687 29.28 -1.41 -24.99
CA ALA A 687 30.38 -1.74 -24.07
C ALA A 687 30.65 -0.54 -23.17
N LEU A 688 30.29 -0.65 -21.90
CA LEU A 688 30.18 0.46 -20.96
C LEU A 688 31.12 0.28 -19.77
N ASP A 689 31.77 1.37 -19.34
CA ASP A 689 32.58 1.36 -18.12
C ASP A 689 31.68 1.21 -16.89
N PHE A 690 32.05 0.28 -16.00
CA PHE A 690 31.42 0.06 -14.71
C PHE A 690 32.48 -0.21 -13.64
N LYS A 691 32.44 0.54 -12.54
CA LYS A 691 33.31 0.30 -11.37
C LYS A 691 32.45 -0.19 -10.19
N PRO A 692 32.52 -1.49 -9.85
CA PRO A 692 31.86 -2.01 -8.65
C PRO A 692 32.36 -1.30 -7.39
N THR A 693 31.47 -1.06 -6.42
CA THR A 693 31.78 -0.39 -5.14
C THR A 693 32.86 -1.12 -4.33
N GLU A 694 32.90 -2.45 -4.40
CA GLU A 694 33.89 -3.29 -3.73
C GLU A 694 35.21 -3.45 -4.51
N SER A 695 35.30 -2.90 -5.73
CA SER A 695 36.45 -3.07 -6.63
C SER A 695 37.25 -1.79 -6.81
N ASN A 696 38.58 -1.93 -6.78
CA ASN A 696 39.50 -0.84 -7.13
C ASN A 696 39.71 -0.68 -8.64
N PHE A 697 39.27 -1.63 -9.47
CA PHE A 697 39.43 -1.59 -10.93
C PHE A 697 38.09 -1.40 -11.65
N THR A 698 38.11 -0.59 -12.71
CA THR A 698 36.99 -0.47 -13.66
C THR A 698 36.91 -1.73 -14.50
N THR A 699 35.69 -2.21 -14.70
CA THR A 699 35.34 -3.35 -15.56
C THR A 699 34.44 -2.88 -16.70
N THR A 700 34.31 -3.68 -17.75
CA THR A 700 33.29 -3.45 -18.78
C THR A 700 32.00 -4.20 -18.42
N ARG A 701 30.86 -3.58 -18.70
CA ARG A 701 29.55 -4.23 -18.77
C ARG A 701 28.95 -4.03 -20.15
N TYR A 702 28.18 -5.03 -20.59
CA TYR A 702 27.46 -4.96 -21.86
C TYR A 702 25.99 -4.68 -21.60
N LEU A 703 25.42 -3.76 -22.38
CA LEU A 703 23.99 -3.43 -22.38
C LEU A 703 23.50 -3.49 -23.82
N GLU A 704 22.47 -4.29 -24.10
CA GLU A 704 21.83 -4.37 -25.42
C GLU A 704 20.48 -3.64 -25.37
N THR A 705 20.24 -2.69 -26.29
CA THR A 705 19.03 -1.84 -26.30
C THR A 705 18.73 -1.29 -27.71
N CYS A 706 17.50 -0.83 -27.93
CA CYS A 706 17.11 -0.05 -29.11
C CYS A 706 17.34 1.46 -28.96
N ARG A 707 17.78 1.93 -27.79
CA ARG A 707 18.22 3.32 -27.57
C ARG A 707 19.65 3.53 -28.01
N GLU A 708 20.06 4.79 -28.08
CA GLU A 708 21.47 5.16 -28.16
C GLU A 708 22.24 4.64 -26.94
N CYS A 709 23.53 4.33 -27.10
CA CYS A 709 24.34 3.88 -25.99
C CYS A 709 24.58 5.01 -24.97
N PRO A 710 24.41 4.74 -23.66
CA PRO A 710 24.71 5.73 -22.63
C PRO A 710 26.23 5.94 -22.49
N ASN A 711 26.64 6.98 -21.77
CA ASN A 711 28.07 7.31 -21.56
C ASN A 711 28.75 6.37 -20.56
N LYS A 712 27.99 5.82 -19.62
CA LYS A 712 28.42 4.89 -18.55
C LYS A 712 27.38 3.80 -18.37
N TYR A 713 27.76 2.73 -17.69
CA TYR A 713 26.79 1.70 -17.30
C TYR A 713 25.78 2.34 -16.33
N PRO A 714 24.46 2.27 -16.60
CA PRO A 714 23.45 2.76 -15.66
C PRO A 714 23.63 2.09 -14.30
N TRP A 715 23.35 2.82 -13.22
CA TRP A 715 23.44 2.26 -11.86
C TRP A 715 22.64 3.11 -10.86
N LEU A 716 22.75 2.76 -9.57
CA LEU A 716 22.24 3.54 -8.46
C LEU A 716 22.70 5.00 -8.55
N GLY A 717 21.72 5.92 -8.65
CA GLY A 717 21.93 7.37 -8.77
C GLY A 717 22.21 7.91 -10.19
N ASP A 718 22.31 7.03 -11.20
CA ASP A 718 22.44 7.39 -12.63
C ASP A 718 21.79 6.31 -13.52
N SER A 719 20.47 6.19 -13.42
CA SER A 719 19.58 5.27 -14.17
C SER A 719 19.62 5.46 -15.69
N LYS A 720 20.16 6.58 -16.16
CA LYS A 720 20.33 6.89 -17.59
C LYS A 720 21.76 6.66 -18.09
N GLY A 721 22.71 6.33 -17.20
CA GLY A 721 24.12 6.15 -17.56
C GLY A 721 24.76 7.41 -18.15
N THR A 722 24.38 8.59 -17.66
CA THR A 722 24.91 9.88 -18.11
C THR A 722 26.37 10.12 -17.72
N GLY A 723 26.85 9.45 -16.67
CA GLY A 723 28.10 9.71 -15.97
C GLY A 723 27.99 10.73 -14.83
N LEU A 724 26.78 11.13 -14.45
CA LEU A 724 26.50 12.10 -13.39
C LEU A 724 25.52 11.52 -12.37
N TYR A 725 25.93 11.43 -11.11
CA TYR A 725 25.05 11.03 -10.01
C TYR A 725 24.09 12.18 -9.67
N ASN A 726 23.00 12.28 -10.42
CA ASN A 726 22.04 13.40 -10.34
C ASN A 726 20.57 12.97 -10.27
N ASP A 727 20.30 11.66 -10.25
CA ASP A 727 18.93 11.16 -10.08
C ASP A 727 18.41 11.54 -8.69
N ASN A 728 17.32 12.31 -8.68
CA ASN A 728 16.58 12.67 -7.48
C ASN A 728 15.09 12.42 -7.76
N TYR A 729 14.59 11.32 -7.23
CA TYR A 729 13.24 10.84 -7.43
C TYR A 729 12.32 11.48 -6.39
N ASN A 730 11.61 12.54 -6.76
CA ASN A 730 10.64 13.19 -5.88
C ASN A 730 9.20 12.72 -6.22
N PRO A 731 8.48 12.05 -5.29
CA PRO A 731 7.12 11.57 -5.54
C PRO A 731 6.06 12.67 -5.72
N GLU A 732 6.36 13.93 -5.39
CA GLU A 732 5.50 15.11 -5.60
C GLU A 732 5.64 15.72 -7.01
N LYS A 733 6.66 15.35 -7.79
CA LYS A 733 6.91 15.88 -9.16
C LYS A 733 6.28 15.01 -10.26
N LYS A 734 5.14 14.37 -9.99
CA LYS A 734 4.41 13.53 -10.95
C LYS A 734 3.65 14.35 -11.98
#